data_AF-A0A917UJH9-F1
#
_entry.id   AF-A0A917UJH9-F1
#
_cell.length_a   1.000
_cell.length_b   1.000
_cell.length_c   1.000
_cell.angle_alpha   90.00
_cell.angle_beta   90.00
_cell.angle_gamma   90.00
#
_symmetry.space_group_name_H-M   'P 1'
#
loop_
_entity.id
_entity.type
_entity.pdbx_description
1 polymer ?
#
loop_
_entity_poly.entity_id
_entity_poly.type
_entity_poly.pdbx_seq_one_letter_code
_entity_poly.pdbx_strand_id
1 'polypeptide(L)'
;MTSQSPDDPPLRQLVLKIHSRCDLLCDHCYVYQHADQSWRSRPTFIRPETVRAVAARLAEHVRARALESVSVILHGGEPLLVGPARLRDICAELTRVLAPLTSLDLRMHTNAVTLNRRHLDVCREFGVQVGVSLDGDRAANDRHRLDRRGRSSHDRVVRGIRLLQEPEYRHLFSGVLCTVDVANDPVAVHDALTELAPPRIDYLLPHSTWDSPPPNPDRAATPYADWLLAVFDRWEQQGRPMPVRTFDSVLSTLRGGPPLTEALGLAPSDLAVIETDGAFEQADWLKTAYPGAPETGYDVFRHGFTEFAAHSGVQARRGGVDALSDTCRRCPVVRSCGGGLYGHRYSSANGFDNPSVFCADLRSLVEGIADRVTDRSFSPAVLGSARLAWAQLELDRVLLRRAQEHLAAEPDWADAWRLLLALDADPAAAPRLDEVLAHPYVRTGLQRSLRGPADTARFMSLAVAAALRAGVAATLSWDQPGTRLHLPTWGTYRLDAPGRVEVTVAPDAFRVREGGGTGGSRIRLDGAPVSARWRPVDRLPVQDGPLVDDADPYRDCFPFPVAPPLECGEFAERMARAYELLGKDAPARQRDPDVFRPTVLTPLQAGSGLALGGHGFGALGVAVDVTPEEFARELPRIGRRARLTALRETADLHRPGSPAGALLDRADDGLGRAAHAEAARALTALTLLPESELTATGAVLVARLWSQWTSVCEAP
;
A
#
# COMPACT_ATOMS: atom_id res chain seq x y z
N MET A 1 8.25 -2.29 38.31
CA MET A 1 8.51 -3.22 37.19
C MET A 1 7.21 -3.44 36.46
N THR A 2 6.85 -2.53 35.55
CA THR A 2 5.70 -2.69 34.66
C THR A 2 6.20 -3.44 33.42
N SER A 3 5.95 -4.74 33.37
CA SER A 3 6.13 -5.55 32.16
C SER A 3 5.21 -5.00 31.06
N GLN A 4 5.77 -4.65 29.90
CA GLN A 4 4.99 -4.29 28.71
C GLN A 4 3.98 -5.39 28.36
N SER A 5 2.78 -4.99 27.96
CA SER A 5 1.80 -5.90 27.37
C SER A 5 2.36 -6.48 26.06
N PRO A 6 2.11 -7.76 25.73
CA PRO A 6 2.44 -8.33 24.42
C PRO A 6 1.96 -7.48 23.23
N ASP A 7 0.91 -6.68 23.44
CA ASP A 7 0.20 -5.87 22.44
C ASP A 7 0.85 -4.52 22.09
N ASP A 8 1.87 -4.05 22.82
CA ASP A 8 2.53 -2.79 22.47
C ASP A 8 3.29 -2.92 21.13
N PRO A 9 3.24 -1.95 20.21
CA PRO A 9 3.98 -2.03 18.95
C PRO A 9 5.51 -2.07 19.22
N PRO A 10 6.26 -3.01 18.61
CA PRO A 10 7.70 -3.10 18.81
C PRO A 10 8.43 -1.92 18.16
N LEU A 11 9.63 -1.62 18.66
CA LEU A 11 10.52 -0.63 18.03
C LEU A 11 11.21 -1.28 16.84
N ARG A 12 11.01 -0.73 15.64
CA ARG A 12 11.55 -1.28 14.39
C ARG A 12 12.51 -0.32 13.69
N GLN A 13 12.49 0.95 14.06
CA GLN A 13 13.33 1.98 13.47
C GLN A 13 14.32 2.52 14.50
N LEU A 14 15.60 2.54 14.12
CA LEU A 14 16.67 3.13 14.90
C LEU A 14 17.33 4.25 14.10
N VAL A 15 17.26 5.49 14.60
CA VAL A 15 18.13 6.57 14.13
C VAL A 15 19.40 6.55 14.97
N LEU A 16 20.50 6.15 14.35
CA LEU A 16 21.81 6.05 15.01
C LEU A 16 22.66 7.25 14.64
N LYS A 17 22.99 8.09 15.63
CA LYS A 17 23.89 9.24 15.44
C LYS A 17 25.33 8.74 15.42
N ILE A 18 25.93 8.70 14.24
CA ILE A 18 27.32 8.25 14.06
C ILE A 18 28.32 9.41 14.10
N HIS A 19 27.83 10.63 13.91
CA HIS A 19 28.58 11.88 14.02
C HIS A 19 27.70 12.97 14.65
N SER A 20 28.25 13.89 15.43
CA SER A 20 27.46 14.95 16.11
C SER A 20 27.67 16.35 15.53
N ARG A 21 28.61 16.52 14.59
CA ARG A 21 28.92 17.80 13.94
C ARG A 21 28.54 17.77 12.45
N CYS A 22 28.27 18.93 11.87
CA CYS A 22 27.97 19.09 10.44
C CYS A 22 28.94 20.07 9.79
N ASP A 23 29.26 19.88 8.52
CA ASP A 23 30.09 20.77 7.71
C ASP A 23 29.29 21.94 7.09
N LEU A 24 27.96 21.90 7.18
CA LEU A 24 27.04 23.01 6.91
C LEU A 24 26.61 23.74 8.18
N LEU A 25 26.08 24.95 8.01
CA LEU A 25 25.53 25.80 9.06
C LEU A 25 24.10 26.23 8.67
N CYS A 26 23.21 25.25 8.50
CA CYS A 26 21.82 25.58 8.19
C CYS A 26 21.18 26.34 9.37
N ASP A 27 20.51 27.44 9.07
CA ASP A 27 19.81 28.30 10.03
C ASP A 27 18.47 27.70 10.53
N HIS A 28 17.84 26.84 9.75
CA HIS A 28 16.65 26.07 10.14
C HIS A 28 16.98 24.71 10.79
N CYS A 29 18.25 24.41 11.09
CA CYS A 29 18.61 23.09 11.60
C CYS A 29 18.10 22.88 13.04
N TYR A 30 17.14 21.97 13.21
CA TYR A 30 16.54 21.64 14.51
C TYR A 30 17.52 21.14 15.57
N VAL A 31 18.67 20.60 15.16
CA VAL A 31 19.73 20.12 16.07
C VAL A 31 20.60 21.26 16.57
N TYR A 32 20.89 22.26 15.73
CA TYR A 32 21.93 23.27 16.01
C TYR A 32 21.38 24.64 16.39
N GLN A 33 20.14 24.97 16.01
CA GLN A 33 19.60 26.33 16.06
C GLN A 33 18.40 26.49 17.01
N HIS A 34 17.99 25.43 17.71
CA HIS A 34 16.80 25.44 18.57
C HIS A 34 17.13 25.35 20.07
N ALA A 35 16.10 25.17 20.89
CA ALA A 35 16.19 25.25 22.35
C ALA A 35 17.22 24.27 22.95
N ASP A 36 17.24 23.01 22.49
CA ASP A 36 18.21 22.04 22.95
C ASP A 36 19.58 22.22 22.29
N GLN A 37 20.62 22.21 23.11
CA GLN A 37 22.01 22.40 22.69
C GLN A 37 22.93 21.28 23.20
N SER A 38 22.34 20.14 23.60
CA SER A 38 23.05 18.97 24.13
C SER A 38 24.10 18.41 23.16
N TRP A 39 23.93 18.61 21.85
CA TRP A 39 24.90 18.20 20.83
C TRP A 39 26.32 18.72 21.12
N ARG A 40 26.45 19.89 21.78
CA ARG A 40 27.76 20.51 22.06
C ARG A 40 28.63 19.64 22.98
N SER A 41 28.04 18.94 23.94
CA SER A 41 28.75 18.07 24.88
C SER A 41 28.89 16.63 24.40
N ARG A 42 28.14 16.22 23.36
CA ARG A 42 28.24 14.88 22.79
C ARG A 42 29.59 14.64 22.09
N PRO A 43 30.13 13.39 22.12
CA PRO A 43 31.30 13.02 21.34
C PRO A 43 31.16 13.36 19.85
N THR A 44 32.25 13.70 19.17
CA THR A 44 32.20 14.06 17.74
C THR A 44 31.74 12.90 16.86
N PHE A 45 32.17 11.68 17.19
CA PHE A 45 31.85 10.47 16.44
C PHE A 45 31.57 9.31 17.40
N ILE A 46 30.74 8.37 16.95
CA ILE A 46 30.43 7.16 17.69
C ILE A 46 31.68 6.27 17.85
N ARG A 47 31.89 5.75 19.06
CA ARG A 47 33.01 4.86 19.37
C ARG A 47 32.68 3.41 18.98
N PRO A 48 33.66 2.59 18.55
CA PRO A 48 33.43 1.18 18.23
C PRO A 48 32.74 0.41 19.38
N GLU A 49 33.09 0.71 20.63
CA GLU A 49 32.48 0.12 21.83
C GLU A 49 30.97 0.41 21.87
N THR A 50 30.56 1.64 21.56
CA THR A 50 29.15 2.05 21.50
C THR A 50 28.42 1.34 20.37
N VAL A 51 29.03 1.21 19.18
CA VAL A 51 28.43 0.48 18.05
C VAL A 51 28.17 -0.98 18.42
N ARG A 52 29.13 -1.65 19.06
CA ARG A 52 28.96 -3.03 19.55
C ARG A 52 27.83 -3.14 20.56
N ALA A 53 27.74 -2.20 21.50
CA ALA A 53 26.66 -2.17 22.49
C ALA A 53 25.29 -1.96 21.82
N VAL A 54 25.17 -1.02 20.88
CA VAL A 54 23.95 -0.80 20.09
C VAL A 54 23.52 -2.06 19.36
N ALA A 55 24.44 -2.69 18.61
CA ALA A 55 24.16 -3.90 17.85
C ALA A 55 23.69 -5.04 18.76
N ALA A 56 24.34 -5.23 19.92
CA ALA A 56 23.95 -6.21 20.91
C ALA A 56 22.53 -5.96 21.47
N ARG A 57 22.23 -4.73 21.90
CA ARG A 57 20.90 -4.37 22.44
C ARG A 57 19.79 -4.51 21.40
N LEU A 58 20.06 -4.14 20.15
CA LEU A 58 19.08 -4.32 19.07
C LEU A 58 18.86 -5.81 18.77
N ALA A 59 19.91 -6.63 18.77
CA ALA A 59 19.79 -8.08 18.58
C ALA A 59 19.03 -8.78 19.73
N GLU A 60 19.19 -8.32 20.97
CA GLU A 60 18.36 -8.77 22.10
C GLU A 60 16.88 -8.47 21.85
N HIS A 61 16.56 -7.23 21.40
CA HIS A 61 15.20 -6.82 21.11
C HIS A 61 14.57 -7.62 19.95
N VAL A 62 15.31 -7.78 18.85
CA VAL A 62 14.90 -8.56 17.67
C VAL A 62 14.51 -9.98 18.06
N ARG A 63 15.33 -10.65 18.89
CA ARG A 63 15.01 -12.01 19.37
C ARG A 63 13.81 -12.02 20.30
N ALA A 64 13.76 -11.10 21.26
CA ALA A 64 12.69 -11.04 22.26
C ALA A 64 11.31 -10.77 21.63
N ARG A 65 11.27 -10.05 20.49
CA ARG A 65 10.02 -9.65 19.81
C ARG A 65 9.82 -10.35 18.46
N ALA A 66 10.68 -11.30 18.10
CA ALA A 66 10.66 -12.02 16.83
C ALA A 66 10.47 -11.09 15.61
N LEU A 67 11.29 -10.03 15.53
CA LEU A 67 11.14 -9.02 14.47
C LEU A 67 11.63 -9.55 13.13
N GLU A 68 10.75 -9.59 12.14
CA GLU A 68 11.08 -10.02 10.77
C GLU A 68 11.99 -9.03 10.04
N SER A 69 11.90 -7.73 10.38
CA SER A 69 12.76 -6.68 9.85
C SER A 69 13.02 -5.56 10.86
N VAL A 70 14.17 -4.91 10.71
CA VAL A 70 14.56 -3.66 11.41
C VAL A 70 15.25 -2.70 10.44
N SER A 71 15.01 -1.41 10.63
CA SER A 71 15.66 -0.34 9.87
C SER A 71 16.61 0.46 10.76
N VAL A 72 17.86 0.60 10.32
CA VAL A 72 18.87 1.43 10.99
C VAL A 72 19.26 2.59 10.07
N ILE A 73 18.89 3.80 10.47
CA ILE A 73 19.17 5.05 9.76
C ILE A 73 20.44 5.65 10.38
N LEU A 74 21.54 5.54 9.65
CA LEU A 74 22.80 6.22 9.92
C LEU A 74 22.61 7.72 9.72
N HIS A 75 22.75 8.46 10.82
CA HIS A 75 22.44 9.88 10.86
C HIS A 75 23.48 10.63 11.71
N GLY A 76 23.23 11.92 11.90
CA GLY A 76 23.83 12.75 12.95
C GLY A 76 24.81 13.73 12.36
N GLY A 77 24.68 15.00 12.79
CA GLY A 77 25.22 16.16 12.09
C GLY A 77 25.28 15.94 10.58
N GLU A 78 26.48 15.66 10.09
CA GLU A 78 26.68 15.02 8.79
C GLU A 78 27.37 13.64 8.95
N PRO A 79 26.71 12.51 8.62
CA PRO A 79 27.28 11.16 8.80
C PRO A 79 28.50 10.89 7.93
N LEU A 80 28.63 11.49 6.74
CA LEU A 80 29.80 11.27 5.87
C LEU A 80 31.12 11.74 6.50
N LEU A 81 31.07 12.60 7.53
CA LEU A 81 32.26 13.08 8.22
C LEU A 81 32.97 11.99 9.04
N VAL A 82 32.35 10.83 9.29
CA VAL A 82 33.04 9.68 9.88
C VAL A 82 34.10 9.08 8.95
N GLY A 83 33.97 9.35 7.64
CA GLY A 83 34.83 8.83 6.58
C GLY A 83 34.53 7.38 6.19
N PRO A 84 34.97 6.92 4.99
CA PRO A 84 34.59 5.61 4.46
C PRO A 84 35.02 4.42 5.32
N ALA A 85 36.20 4.50 5.94
CA ALA A 85 36.74 3.39 6.75
C ALA A 85 35.87 3.14 8.00
N ARG A 86 35.55 4.19 8.75
CA ARG A 86 34.69 4.06 9.94
C ARG A 86 33.25 3.72 9.57
N LEU A 87 32.74 4.26 8.45
CA LEU A 87 31.43 3.89 7.93
C LEU A 87 31.36 2.38 7.65
N ARG A 88 32.38 1.81 6.99
CA ARG A 88 32.51 0.37 6.77
C ARG A 88 32.51 -0.40 8.09
N ASP A 89 33.31 0.02 9.09
CA ASP A 89 33.37 -0.67 10.38
C ASP A 89 32.02 -0.68 11.10
N ILE A 90 31.27 0.43 11.04
CA ILE A 90 29.93 0.53 11.63
C ILE A 90 28.95 -0.42 10.92
N CYS A 91 28.89 -0.38 9.58
CA CYS A 91 28.01 -1.25 8.80
C CYS A 91 28.36 -2.72 8.98
N ALA A 92 29.65 -3.07 8.97
CA ALA A 92 30.13 -4.43 9.16
C ALA A 92 29.70 -4.99 10.52
N GLU A 93 29.82 -4.21 11.59
CA GLU A 93 29.41 -4.65 12.93
C GLU A 93 27.90 -4.84 13.05
N LEU A 94 27.10 -3.89 12.54
CA LEU A 94 25.63 -4.00 12.53
C LEU A 94 25.18 -5.22 11.73
N THR A 95 25.69 -5.40 10.51
CA THR A 95 25.34 -6.52 9.63
C THR A 95 25.75 -7.86 10.23
N ARG A 96 26.98 -7.98 10.77
CA ARG A 96 27.49 -9.19 11.41
C ARG A 96 26.59 -9.68 12.53
N VAL A 97 26.02 -8.76 13.31
CA VAL A 97 25.20 -9.07 14.49
C VAL A 97 23.73 -9.30 14.13
N LEU A 98 23.17 -8.52 13.20
CA LEU A 98 21.71 -8.47 12.96
C LEU A 98 21.26 -9.31 11.77
N ALA A 99 22.04 -9.41 10.69
CA ALA A 99 21.63 -10.13 9.49
C ALA A 99 21.29 -11.63 9.71
N PRO A 100 21.95 -12.35 10.65
CA PRO A 100 21.54 -13.73 10.98
C PRO A 100 20.20 -13.84 11.71
N LEU A 101 19.63 -12.74 12.18
CA LEU A 101 18.46 -12.72 13.08
C LEU A 101 17.21 -12.12 12.43
N THR A 102 17.38 -11.19 11.48
CA THR A 102 16.30 -10.38 10.91
C THR A 102 16.72 -9.77 9.58
N SER A 103 15.76 -9.33 8.77
CA SER A 103 16.06 -8.50 7.61
C SER A 103 16.53 -7.11 8.05
N LEU A 104 17.76 -6.75 7.71
CA LEU A 104 18.37 -5.48 8.09
C LEU A 104 18.31 -4.47 6.93
N ASP A 105 17.54 -3.41 7.11
CA ASP A 105 17.47 -2.27 6.19
C ASP A 105 18.39 -1.14 6.68
N LEU A 106 19.55 -0.97 6.04
CA LEU A 106 20.47 0.11 6.35
C LEU A 106 20.18 1.33 5.48
N ARG A 107 20.03 2.49 6.11
CA ARG A 107 19.85 3.78 5.42
C ARG A 107 20.81 4.83 5.92
N MET A 108 21.05 5.87 5.13
CA MET A 108 21.81 7.04 5.53
C MET A 108 21.13 8.30 5.01
N HIS A 109 20.97 9.31 5.86
CA HIS A 109 20.54 10.65 5.45
C HIS A 109 21.73 11.61 5.52
N THR A 110 22.06 12.25 4.39
CA THR A 110 23.26 13.09 4.25
C THR A 110 22.96 14.37 3.48
N ASN A 111 23.75 15.41 3.73
CA ASN A 111 23.80 16.60 2.88
C ASN A 111 24.55 16.37 1.55
N ALA A 112 25.23 15.22 1.39
CA ALA A 112 26.00 14.80 0.21
C ALA A 112 27.17 15.71 -0.22
N VAL A 113 27.54 16.73 0.55
CA VAL A 113 28.59 17.70 0.20
C VAL A 113 29.94 17.02 -0.04
N THR A 114 30.26 16.03 0.79
CA THR A 114 31.52 15.25 0.75
C THR A 114 31.36 13.85 0.15
N LEU A 115 30.17 13.53 -0.39
CA LEU A 115 29.89 12.24 -0.99
C LEU A 115 30.82 11.97 -2.17
N ASN A 116 31.37 10.77 -2.22
CA ASN A 116 32.31 10.34 -3.26
C ASN A 116 32.26 8.81 -3.41
N ARG A 117 32.90 8.27 -4.45
CA ARG A 117 32.92 6.85 -4.77
C ARG A 117 33.36 5.94 -3.61
N ARG A 118 34.34 6.35 -2.79
CA ARG A 118 34.78 5.53 -1.65
C ARG A 118 33.68 5.35 -0.60
N HIS A 119 32.81 6.34 -0.42
CA HIS A 119 31.62 6.18 0.43
C HIS A 119 30.59 5.27 -0.25
N LEU A 120 30.32 5.50 -1.53
CA LEU A 120 29.34 4.70 -2.29
C LEU A 120 29.75 3.23 -2.43
N ASP A 121 31.05 2.93 -2.50
CA ASP A 121 31.56 1.56 -2.49
C ASP A 121 31.23 0.85 -1.18
N VAL A 122 31.29 1.55 -0.04
CA VAL A 122 30.85 1.02 1.26
C VAL A 122 29.33 0.86 1.27
N CYS A 123 28.59 1.86 0.79
CA CYS A 123 27.13 1.75 0.70
C CYS A 123 26.69 0.56 -0.16
N ARG A 124 27.37 0.32 -1.29
CA ARG A 124 27.15 -0.84 -2.17
C ARG A 124 27.50 -2.15 -1.47
N GLU A 125 28.62 -2.20 -0.75
CA GLU A 125 29.08 -3.38 0.00
C GLU A 125 28.04 -3.86 1.02
N PHE A 126 27.33 -2.95 1.69
CA PHE A 126 26.35 -3.28 2.74
C PHE A 126 24.89 -2.96 2.37
N GLY A 127 24.60 -2.58 1.12
CA GLY A 127 23.26 -2.22 0.68
C GLY A 127 22.66 -0.96 1.33
N VAL A 128 23.49 -0.01 1.78
CA VAL A 128 23.04 1.21 2.46
C VAL A 128 22.33 2.15 1.49
N GLN A 129 21.04 2.38 1.73
CA GLN A 129 20.19 3.29 0.97
C GLN A 129 20.45 4.75 1.38
N VAL A 130 20.74 5.64 0.42
CA VAL A 130 21.19 7.02 0.64
C VAL A 130 20.11 8.02 0.28
N GLY A 131 19.60 8.72 1.28
CA GLY A 131 18.70 9.87 1.13
C GLY A 131 19.51 11.17 1.20
N VAL A 132 19.26 12.08 0.26
CA VAL A 132 20.01 13.33 0.15
C VAL A 132 19.13 14.51 0.49
N SER A 133 19.57 15.35 1.42
CA SER A 133 18.87 16.59 1.71
C SER A 133 19.19 17.68 0.68
N LEU A 134 18.17 18.25 0.05
CA LEU A 134 18.25 19.34 -0.94
C LEU A 134 16.89 20.07 -0.99
N ASP A 135 16.91 21.40 -0.85
CA ASP A 135 15.68 22.20 -0.68
C ASP A 135 15.15 22.83 -1.99
N GLY A 136 15.54 22.28 -3.14
CA GLY A 136 15.12 22.76 -4.46
C GLY A 136 16.28 23.21 -5.33
N ASP A 137 16.05 24.27 -6.11
CA ASP A 137 17.07 24.91 -6.93
C ASP A 137 18.13 25.63 -6.07
N ARG A 138 19.11 26.25 -6.73
CA ARG A 138 20.19 26.95 -6.03
C ARG A 138 19.66 28.09 -5.16
N ALA A 139 18.68 28.84 -5.65
CA ALA A 139 18.12 29.97 -4.92
C ALA A 139 17.45 29.49 -3.63
N ALA A 140 16.58 28.48 -3.71
CA ALA A 140 15.91 27.89 -2.57
C ALA A 140 16.89 27.25 -1.57
N ASN A 141 17.83 26.44 -2.06
CA ASN A 141 18.84 25.79 -1.22
C ASN A 141 19.72 26.80 -0.47
N ASP A 142 20.18 27.86 -1.15
CA ASP A 142 21.14 28.81 -0.59
C ASP A 142 20.54 29.78 0.42
N ARG A 143 19.20 29.87 0.53
CA ARG A 143 18.54 30.62 1.63
C ARG A 143 18.95 30.10 3.00
N HIS A 144 19.21 28.80 3.09
CA HIS A 144 19.44 28.15 4.38
C HIS A 144 20.70 27.29 4.41
N ARG A 145 21.03 26.55 3.35
CA ARG A 145 22.02 25.46 3.40
C ARG A 145 23.42 25.93 3.03
N LEU A 146 23.94 26.92 3.75
CA LEU A 146 25.29 27.46 3.54
C LEU A 146 26.33 26.71 4.38
N ASP A 147 27.58 26.69 3.92
CA ASP A 147 28.69 26.23 4.75
C ASP A 147 29.11 27.30 5.78
N ARG A 148 30.00 26.94 6.71
CA ARG A 148 30.48 27.84 7.77
C ARG A 148 31.18 29.12 7.27
N ARG A 149 31.49 29.22 5.97
CA ARG A 149 32.06 30.41 5.32
C ARG A 149 31.01 31.18 4.49
N GLY A 150 29.73 30.84 4.61
CA GLY A 150 28.63 31.44 3.86
C GLY A 150 28.58 31.01 2.38
N ARG A 151 29.27 29.93 1.99
CA ARG A 151 29.28 29.49 0.59
C ARG A 151 28.18 28.48 0.34
N SER A 152 27.57 28.57 -0.83
CA SER A 152 26.59 27.62 -1.34
C SER A 152 27.05 26.16 -1.20
N SER A 153 26.11 25.29 -0.80
CA SER A 153 26.29 23.85 -0.83
C SER A 153 25.77 23.23 -2.13
N HIS A 154 24.83 23.88 -2.82
CA HIS A 154 24.01 23.33 -3.90
C HIS A 154 24.81 22.53 -4.94
N ASP A 155 25.82 23.15 -5.56
CA ASP A 155 26.58 22.52 -6.65
C ASP A 155 27.34 21.27 -6.17
N ARG A 156 27.72 21.23 -4.89
CA ARG A 156 28.37 20.08 -4.26
C ARG A 156 27.37 18.96 -3.98
N VAL A 157 26.16 19.30 -3.53
CA VAL A 157 25.07 18.35 -3.29
C VAL A 157 24.61 17.72 -4.62
N VAL A 158 24.36 18.53 -5.65
CA VAL A 158 23.97 18.04 -6.99
C VAL A 158 25.03 17.14 -7.58
N ARG A 159 26.32 17.45 -7.39
CA ARG A 159 27.41 16.52 -7.77
C ARG A 159 27.30 15.18 -7.03
N GLY A 160 27.01 15.18 -5.74
CA GLY A 160 26.77 13.97 -4.95
C GLY A 160 25.60 13.14 -5.48
N ILE A 161 24.48 13.79 -5.83
CA ILE A 161 23.32 13.13 -6.44
C ILE A 161 23.67 12.54 -7.81
N ARG A 162 24.45 13.25 -8.63
CA ARG A 162 24.90 12.72 -9.94
C ARG A 162 25.77 11.46 -9.80
N LEU A 163 26.58 11.35 -8.74
CA LEU A 163 27.29 10.10 -8.45
C LEU A 163 26.31 8.97 -8.10
N LEU A 164 25.28 9.27 -7.30
CA LEU A 164 24.22 8.30 -6.97
C LEU A 164 23.38 7.90 -8.19
N GLN A 165 23.33 8.72 -9.24
CA GLN A 165 22.63 8.40 -10.49
C GLN A 165 23.44 7.50 -11.44
N GLU A 166 24.74 7.30 -11.20
CA GLU A 166 25.53 6.38 -12.01
C GLU A 166 24.96 4.96 -11.94
N PRO A 167 24.97 4.17 -13.04
CA PRO A 167 24.34 2.85 -13.08
C PRO A 167 24.75 1.91 -11.95
N GLU A 168 26.02 1.98 -11.52
CA GLU A 168 26.57 1.15 -10.45
C GLU A 168 26.07 1.52 -9.04
N TYR A 169 25.56 2.73 -8.84
CA TYR A 169 25.09 3.23 -7.54
C TYR A 169 23.59 3.60 -7.53
N ARG A 170 22.90 3.58 -8.68
CA ARG A 170 21.50 4.01 -8.81
C ARG A 170 20.53 3.32 -7.86
N HIS A 171 20.78 2.05 -7.54
CA HIS A 171 19.98 1.25 -6.62
C HIS A 171 20.16 1.64 -5.14
N LEU A 172 21.18 2.45 -4.82
CA LEU A 172 21.42 2.99 -3.48
C LEU A 172 20.72 4.33 -3.27
N PHE A 173 20.35 5.05 -4.33
CA PHE A 173 19.67 6.32 -4.19
C PHE A 173 18.25 6.09 -3.68
N SER A 174 17.92 6.62 -2.50
CA SER A 174 16.61 6.38 -1.86
C SER A 174 15.66 7.56 -1.93
N GLY A 175 16.15 8.75 -2.31
CA GLY A 175 15.34 9.92 -2.58
C GLY A 175 15.95 11.23 -2.10
N VAL A 176 15.17 12.29 -2.24
CA VAL A 176 15.49 13.64 -1.76
C VAL A 176 14.62 14.01 -0.57
N LEU A 177 15.22 14.62 0.45
CA LEU A 177 14.53 15.25 1.58
C LEU A 177 14.60 16.77 1.42
N CYS A 178 13.46 17.43 1.30
CA CYS A 178 13.33 18.86 1.07
C CYS A 178 12.59 19.50 2.24
N THR A 179 13.23 20.45 2.94
CA THR A 179 12.54 21.27 3.94
C THR A 179 11.68 22.31 3.22
N VAL A 180 10.42 22.44 3.59
CA VAL A 180 9.50 23.42 2.99
C VAL A 180 9.83 24.82 3.51
N ASP A 181 10.08 25.75 2.58
CA ASP A 181 10.18 27.19 2.85
C ASP A 181 9.17 27.92 1.95
N VAL A 182 8.17 28.53 2.58
CA VAL A 182 7.05 29.22 1.92
C VAL A 182 7.47 30.50 1.20
N ALA A 183 8.70 30.98 1.41
CA ALA A 183 9.26 32.08 0.63
C ALA A 183 9.82 31.65 -0.74
N ASN A 184 9.92 30.34 -0.99
CA ASN A 184 10.31 29.80 -2.29
C ASN A 184 9.07 29.51 -3.15
N ASP A 185 9.22 29.66 -4.47
CA ASP A 185 8.19 29.21 -5.41
C ASP A 185 8.06 27.67 -5.35
N PRO A 186 6.89 27.12 -4.96
CA PRO A 186 6.68 25.68 -4.86
C PRO A 186 6.94 24.94 -6.16
N VAL A 187 6.54 25.53 -7.30
CA VAL A 187 6.65 24.87 -8.61
C VAL A 187 8.10 24.82 -9.05
N ALA A 188 8.85 25.92 -8.90
CA ALA A 188 10.28 25.95 -9.21
C ALA A 188 11.08 24.97 -8.36
N VAL A 189 10.79 24.89 -7.05
CA VAL A 189 11.42 23.90 -6.16
C VAL A 189 11.10 22.47 -6.63
N HIS A 190 9.84 22.16 -6.87
CA HIS A 190 9.43 20.83 -7.32
C HIS A 190 10.06 20.43 -8.65
N ASP A 191 10.02 21.32 -9.65
CA ASP A 191 10.58 21.06 -10.97
C ASP A 191 12.10 20.80 -10.90
N ALA A 192 12.84 21.61 -10.13
CA ALA A 192 14.28 21.42 -9.93
C ALA A 192 14.61 20.08 -9.25
N LEU A 193 13.79 19.63 -8.30
CA LEU A 193 13.97 18.32 -7.67
C LEU A 193 13.62 17.18 -8.64
N THR A 194 12.55 17.33 -9.43
CA THR A 194 12.12 16.35 -10.43
C THR A 194 13.15 16.15 -11.55
N GLU A 195 13.87 17.20 -11.96
CA GLU A 195 14.99 17.12 -12.93
C GLU A 195 16.10 16.16 -12.50
N LEU A 196 16.27 15.94 -11.19
CA LEU A 196 17.23 14.99 -10.63
C LEU A 196 16.73 13.54 -10.66
N ALA A 197 15.57 13.27 -11.27
CA ALA A 197 14.94 11.96 -11.36
C ALA A 197 15.01 11.12 -10.06
N PRO A 198 14.70 11.71 -8.89
CA PRO A 198 14.82 11.00 -7.63
C PRO A 198 13.79 9.88 -7.56
N PRO A 199 14.13 8.73 -6.93
CA PRO A 199 13.17 7.63 -6.77
C PRO A 199 12.03 7.97 -5.80
N ARG A 200 12.18 9.02 -5.00
CA ARG A 200 11.18 9.54 -4.05
C ARG A 200 11.54 10.97 -3.65
N ILE A 201 10.54 11.78 -3.35
CA ILE A 201 10.70 13.06 -2.65
C ILE A 201 9.96 13.01 -1.30
N ASP A 202 10.58 13.57 -0.26
CA ASP A 202 9.98 13.79 1.06
C ASP A 202 9.98 15.28 1.37
N TYR A 203 8.80 15.90 1.42
CA TYR A 203 8.63 17.31 1.79
C TYR A 203 8.37 17.41 3.29
N LEU A 204 9.32 18.04 3.99
CA LEU A 204 9.36 18.13 5.44
C LEU A 204 8.94 19.53 5.89
N LEU A 205 7.90 19.61 6.73
CA LEU A 205 7.59 20.87 7.41
C LEU A 205 8.76 21.28 8.31
N PRO A 206 9.11 22.57 8.38
CA PRO A 206 10.14 23.03 9.31
C PRO A 206 9.71 22.69 10.75
N HIS A 207 10.69 22.39 11.60
CA HIS A 207 10.37 22.14 13.00
C HIS A 207 10.09 23.47 13.72
N SER A 208 8.87 23.59 14.22
CA SER A 208 8.38 24.78 14.91
C SER A 208 7.50 24.37 16.08
N THR A 209 7.28 25.28 17.02
CA THR A 209 6.43 25.08 18.20
C THR A 209 5.51 26.28 18.36
N TRP A 210 4.58 26.27 19.31
CA TRP A 210 3.78 27.46 19.60
C TRP A 210 4.60 28.59 20.23
N ASP A 211 5.69 28.27 20.93
CA ASP A 211 6.62 29.26 21.48
C ASP A 211 7.54 29.85 20.38
N SER A 212 7.74 29.13 19.28
CA SER A 212 8.56 29.53 18.14
C SER A 212 7.84 29.11 16.85
N PRO A 213 6.81 29.88 16.44
CA PRO A 213 5.93 29.51 15.34
C PRO A 213 6.67 29.52 13.99
N PRO A 214 6.15 28.78 13.00
CA PRO A 214 6.78 28.70 11.70
C PRO A 214 6.76 30.06 10.97
N PRO A 215 7.75 30.34 10.11
CA PRO A 215 7.74 31.53 9.27
C PRO A 215 6.45 31.67 8.44
N ASN A 216 5.81 32.83 8.55
CA ASN A 216 4.62 33.19 7.75
C ASN A 216 4.66 34.70 7.44
N PRO A 217 5.56 35.15 6.54
CA PRO A 217 5.79 36.57 6.29
C PRO A 217 4.54 37.28 5.77
N ASP A 218 3.76 36.60 4.93
CA ASP A 218 2.56 37.14 4.29
C ASP A 218 1.29 37.01 5.15
N ARG A 219 1.40 36.42 6.36
CA ARG A 219 0.29 36.17 7.28
C ARG A 219 -0.88 35.43 6.61
N ALA A 220 -0.57 34.55 5.68
CA ALA A 220 -1.56 33.71 5.02
C ALA A 220 -2.19 32.76 6.04
N ALA A 221 -3.42 32.30 5.78
CA ALA A 221 -4.12 31.40 6.69
C ALA A 221 -3.48 30.01 6.74
N THR A 222 -3.01 29.50 5.59
CA THR A 222 -2.43 28.16 5.42
C THR A 222 -1.25 28.14 4.44
N PRO A 223 -0.18 28.93 4.69
CA PRO A 223 0.92 29.11 3.73
C PRO A 223 1.62 27.80 3.35
N TYR A 224 1.76 26.85 4.28
CA TYR A 224 2.40 25.57 4.03
C TYR A 224 1.49 24.62 3.26
N ALA A 225 0.18 24.64 3.53
CA ALA A 225 -0.78 23.86 2.75
C ALA A 225 -0.86 24.39 1.31
N ASP A 226 -0.96 25.71 1.14
CA ASP A 226 -1.07 26.35 -0.17
C ASP A 226 0.18 26.02 -1.01
N TRP A 227 1.36 26.07 -0.40
CA TRP A 227 2.62 25.65 -1.02
C TRP A 227 2.61 24.17 -1.42
N LEU A 228 2.25 23.27 -0.50
CA LEU A 228 2.22 21.82 -0.75
C LEU A 228 1.14 21.42 -1.76
N LEU A 229 -0.01 22.09 -1.79
CA LEU A 229 -1.08 21.84 -2.74
C LEU A 229 -0.70 22.30 -4.16
N ALA A 230 0.05 23.41 -4.29
CA ALA A 230 0.61 23.82 -5.57
C ALA A 230 1.62 22.77 -6.09
N VAL A 231 2.46 22.21 -5.20
CA VAL A 231 3.34 21.09 -5.55
C VAL A 231 2.53 19.84 -5.92
N PHE A 232 1.47 19.52 -5.20
CA PHE A 232 0.59 18.39 -5.52
C PHE A 232 -0.01 18.54 -6.92
N ASP A 233 -0.55 19.71 -7.26
CA ASP A 233 -1.10 19.98 -8.59
C ASP A 233 -0.06 19.83 -9.69
N ARG A 234 1.16 20.35 -9.45
CA ARG A 234 2.27 20.21 -10.41
C ARG A 234 2.68 18.76 -10.59
N TRP A 235 2.77 18.00 -9.49
CA TRP A 235 3.11 16.58 -9.49
C TRP A 235 2.07 15.73 -10.24
N GLU A 236 0.77 16.02 -10.07
CA GLU A 236 -0.30 15.40 -10.87
C GLU A 236 -0.17 15.73 -12.36
N GLN A 237 0.07 17.00 -12.71
CA GLN A 237 0.24 17.44 -14.11
C GLN A 237 1.41 16.75 -14.80
N GLN A 238 2.47 16.42 -14.06
CA GLN A 238 3.62 15.66 -14.57
C GLN A 238 3.37 14.15 -14.66
N GLY A 239 2.16 13.67 -14.32
CA GLY A 239 1.82 12.25 -14.33
C GLY A 239 2.41 11.47 -13.16
N ARG A 240 2.69 12.16 -12.03
CA ARG A 240 3.27 11.58 -10.81
C ARG A 240 4.59 10.82 -11.06
N PRO A 241 5.64 11.50 -11.57
CA PRO A 241 6.85 10.84 -12.09
C PRO A 241 7.63 10.05 -11.03
N MET A 242 7.45 10.37 -9.75
CA MET A 242 7.95 9.59 -8.61
C MET A 242 6.99 9.69 -7.42
N PRO A 243 7.05 8.77 -6.45
CA PRO A 243 6.31 8.90 -5.20
C PRO A 243 6.73 10.12 -4.37
N VAL A 244 5.75 10.82 -3.78
CA VAL A 244 5.98 11.89 -2.81
C VAL A 244 5.42 11.44 -1.46
N ARG A 245 6.30 11.21 -0.47
CA ARG A 245 5.93 10.52 0.78
C ARG A 245 4.77 11.19 1.53
N THR A 246 4.81 12.52 1.65
CA THR A 246 3.77 13.30 2.34
C THR A 246 2.41 13.11 1.67
N PHE A 247 2.35 13.18 0.33
CA PHE A 247 1.12 12.98 -0.44
C PHE A 247 0.66 11.53 -0.39
N ASP A 248 1.56 10.56 -0.55
CA ASP A 248 1.23 9.14 -0.43
C ASP A 248 0.63 8.82 0.94
N SER A 249 1.15 9.43 2.02
CA SER A 249 0.61 9.25 3.37
C SER A 249 -0.80 9.83 3.50
N VAL A 250 -1.06 11.02 2.95
CA VAL A 250 -2.41 11.60 2.94
C VAL A 250 -3.35 10.74 2.10
N LEU A 251 -2.97 10.37 0.87
CA LEU A 251 -3.77 9.53 -0.02
C LEU A 251 -4.07 8.15 0.59
N SER A 252 -3.08 7.52 1.22
CA SER A 252 -3.25 6.24 1.92
C SER A 252 -4.26 6.37 3.05
N THR A 253 -4.09 7.34 3.95
CA THR A 253 -4.98 7.53 5.11
C THR A 253 -6.39 7.96 4.71
N LEU A 254 -6.54 8.79 3.68
CA LEU A 254 -7.85 9.14 3.10
C LEU A 254 -8.59 7.88 2.62
N ARG A 255 -7.87 6.91 2.04
CA ARG A 255 -8.43 5.63 1.57
C ARG A 255 -8.54 4.56 2.67
N GLY A 256 -8.36 4.92 3.94
CA GLY A 256 -8.40 4.00 5.07
C GLY A 256 -7.16 3.11 5.22
N GLY A 257 -6.10 3.36 4.43
CA GLY A 257 -4.79 2.73 4.58
C GLY A 257 -3.97 3.34 5.74
N PRO A 258 -2.81 2.75 6.06
CA PRO A 258 -1.94 3.25 7.13
C PRO A 258 -1.24 4.56 6.72
N PRO A 259 -0.83 5.40 7.67
CA PRO A 259 0.10 6.48 7.38
C PRO A 259 1.48 5.92 6.99
N LEU A 260 2.22 6.70 6.21
CA LEU A 260 3.57 6.32 5.72
C LEU A 260 4.68 7.17 6.37
N THR A 261 4.32 8.00 7.34
CA THR A 261 5.23 8.86 8.10
C THR A 261 4.68 9.08 9.51
N GLU A 262 5.56 9.26 10.51
CA GLU A 262 5.16 9.65 11.88
C GLU A 262 4.56 11.06 11.92
N ALA A 263 4.86 11.90 10.91
CA ALA A 263 4.37 13.27 10.86
C ALA A 263 2.86 13.39 10.59
N LEU A 264 2.24 12.32 10.09
CA LEU A 264 0.83 12.28 9.70
C LEU A 264 0.20 10.98 10.18
N GLY A 265 -1.10 11.03 10.50
CA GLY A 265 -1.88 9.89 10.95
C GLY A 265 -1.61 9.47 12.40
N LEU A 266 -2.26 8.39 12.81
CA LEU A 266 -2.37 7.98 14.21
C LEU A 266 -1.54 6.74 14.54
N ALA A 267 -0.66 6.31 13.61
CA ALA A 267 0.17 5.15 13.87
C ALA A 267 1.10 5.41 15.06
N PRO A 268 1.23 4.46 15.98
CA PRO A 268 2.11 4.61 17.13
C PRO A 268 3.56 4.65 16.68
N SER A 269 4.36 5.50 17.34
CA SER A 269 5.78 5.62 17.03
C SER A 269 6.56 4.34 17.36
N ASP A 270 7.32 3.84 16.39
CA ASP A 270 8.23 2.68 16.49
C ASP A 270 9.71 3.07 16.42
N LEU A 271 10.01 4.36 16.63
CA LEU A 271 11.34 4.97 16.52
C LEU A 271 12.07 5.05 17.87
N ALA A 272 13.35 4.67 17.85
CA ALA A 272 14.35 4.99 18.86
C ALA A 272 15.48 5.84 18.26
N VAL A 273 16.03 6.76 19.06
CA VAL A 273 17.25 7.51 18.70
C VAL A 273 18.37 7.10 19.66
N ILE A 274 19.56 6.83 19.12
CA ILE A 274 20.76 6.61 19.93
C ILE A 274 21.82 7.62 19.52
N GLU A 275 22.27 8.41 20.49
CA GLU A 275 23.30 9.43 20.32
C GLU A 275 24.71 8.83 20.23
N THR A 276 25.68 9.65 19.83
CA THR A 276 27.09 9.23 19.61
C THR A 276 27.79 8.62 20.84
N ASP A 277 27.31 8.90 22.05
CA ASP A 277 27.80 8.31 23.31
C ASP A 277 27.01 7.07 23.75
N GLY A 278 25.96 6.69 23.03
CA GLY A 278 25.11 5.55 23.36
C GLY A 278 23.89 5.90 24.22
N ALA A 279 23.66 7.18 24.52
CA ALA A 279 22.42 7.59 25.18
C ALA A 279 21.20 7.29 24.30
N PHE A 280 20.17 6.71 24.90
CA PHE A 280 18.86 6.63 24.27
C PHE A 280 18.16 7.98 24.41
N GLU A 281 17.69 8.51 23.29
CA GLU A 281 16.85 9.70 23.23
C GLU A 281 15.48 9.32 22.65
N GLN A 282 14.47 10.12 23.00
CA GLN A 282 13.24 10.19 22.22
C GLN A 282 13.55 10.71 20.80
N ALA A 283 12.52 10.99 20.01
CA ALA A 283 12.75 11.54 18.66
C ALA A 283 13.56 12.85 18.71
N ASP A 284 14.54 12.97 17.82
CA ASP A 284 15.52 14.06 17.80
C ASP A 284 14.92 15.44 17.51
N TRP A 285 13.80 15.48 16.79
CA TRP A 285 13.05 16.72 16.56
C TRP A 285 12.48 17.35 17.85
N LEU A 286 12.40 16.62 18.97
CA LEU A 286 12.03 17.19 20.28
C LEU A 286 13.02 18.25 20.77
N LYS A 287 14.24 18.29 20.23
CA LYS A 287 15.23 19.35 20.49
C LYS A 287 14.69 20.77 20.20
N THR A 288 13.58 20.86 19.45
CA THR A 288 12.87 22.12 19.20
C THR A 288 12.00 22.64 20.34
N ALA A 289 11.58 21.76 21.27
CA ALA A 289 10.65 22.11 22.32
C ALA A 289 11.31 22.91 23.45
N TYR A 290 12.27 22.31 24.15
CA TYR A 290 12.98 22.92 25.28
C TYR A 290 14.32 22.21 25.51
N PRO A 291 15.26 22.80 26.29
CA PRO A 291 16.54 22.14 26.60
C PRO A 291 16.34 20.79 27.29
N GLY A 292 16.99 19.73 26.79
CA GLY A 292 16.88 18.38 27.34
C GLY A 292 15.58 17.63 27.00
N ALA A 293 14.70 18.20 26.17
CA ALA A 293 13.42 17.56 25.79
C ALA A 293 13.51 16.10 25.30
N PRO A 294 14.51 15.69 24.49
CA PRO A 294 14.60 14.30 24.05
C PRO A 294 15.24 13.34 25.07
N GLU A 295 15.81 13.85 26.16
CA GLU A 295 16.55 13.01 27.12
C GLU A 295 15.64 11.99 27.81
N THR A 296 16.15 10.76 27.99
CA THR A 296 15.45 9.69 28.72
C THR A 296 16.18 9.23 29.98
N GLY A 297 17.45 9.60 30.13
CA GLY A 297 18.33 9.07 31.17
C GLY A 297 18.83 7.64 30.92
N TYR A 298 18.46 7.00 29.80
CA TYR A 298 18.90 5.66 29.44
C TYR A 298 20.10 5.67 28.49
N ASP A 299 20.85 4.56 28.51
CA ASP A 299 22.02 4.32 27.65
C ASP A 299 22.16 2.83 27.32
N VAL A 300 22.74 2.51 26.16
CA VAL A 300 22.87 1.14 25.65
C VAL A 300 23.77 0.22 26.49
N PHE A 301 24.64 0.78 27.33
CA PHE A 301 25.51 -0.02 28.17
C PHE A 301 24.75 -0.59 29.36
N ARG A 302 23.78 0.17 29.89
CA ARG A 302 23.02 -0.20 31.09
C ARG A 302 21.59 -0.68 30.79
N HIS A 303 20.99 -0.24 29.70
CA HIS A 303 19.57 -0.42 29.41
C HIS A 303 19.32 -1.07 28.04
N GLY A 304 18.17 -1.72 27.90
CA GLY A 304 17.68 -2.30 26.64
C GLY A 304 16.50 -1.55 26.01
N PHE A 305 16.13 -1.95 24.78
CA PHE A 305 15.01 -1.36 24.04
C PHE A 305 13.66 -1.53 24.74
N THR A 306 13.47 -2.61 25.50
CA THR A 306 12.23 -2.84 26.27
C THR A 306 12.05 -1.79 27.37
N GLU A 307 13.13 -1.45 28.08
CA GLU A 307 13.11 -0.40 29.12
C GLU A 307 12.89 0.97 28.49
N PHE A 308 13.60 1.26 27.40
CA PHE A 308 13.41 2.50 26.64
C PHE A 308 11.98 2.65 26.13
N ALA A 309 11.39 1.58 25.59
CA ALA A 309 10.02 1.60 25.09
C ALA A 309 9.00 1.85 26.22
N ALA A 310 9.32 1.55 27.48
CA ALA A 310 8.45 1.83 28.63
C ALA A 310 8.59 3.28 29.17
N HIS A 311 9.53 4.07 28.64
CA HIS A 311 9.69 5.47 29.04
C HIS A 311 8.42 6.28 28.77
N SER A 312 8.01 7.12 29.73
CA SER A 312 6.76 7.88 29.66
C SER A 312 6.68 8.78 28.41
N GLY A 313 7.77 9.44 28.04
CA GLY A 313 7.83 10.25 26.81
C GLY A 313 7.74 9.43 25.51
N VAL A 314 8.20 8.17 25.52
CA VAL A 314 8.04 7.27 24.37
C VAL A 314 6.58 6.81 24.26
N GLN A 315 5.97 6.46 25.39
CA GLN A 315 4.56 6.03 25.47
C GLN A 315 3.58 7.16 25.14
N ALA A 316 3.90 8.41 25.48
CA ALA A 316 3.09 9.58 25.13
C ALA A 316 2.84 9.72 23.61
N ARG A 317 3.73 9.17 22.77
CA ARG A 317 3.62 9.18 21.30
C ARG A 317 2.90 7.95 20.72
N ARG A 318 2.32 7.11 21.58
CA ARG A 318 1.64 5.86 21.20
C ARG A 318 0.15 5.84 21.57
N GLY A 319 -0.35 6.90 22.21
CA GLY A 319 -1.72 6.96 22.75
C GLY A 319 -2.84 7.25 21.74
N GLY A 320 -2.56 7.25 20.43
CA GLY A 320 -3.57 7.45 19.39
C GLY A 320 -4.34 8.77 19.52
N VAL A 321 -5.65 8.74 19.23
CA VAL A 321 -6.53 9.93 19.27
C VAL A 321 -6.76 10.44 20.70
N ASP A 322 -6.84 9.53 21.67
CA ASP A 322 -7.22 9.88 23.04
C ASP A 322 -6.15 10.75 23.72
N ALA A 323 -4.89 10.59 23.31
CA ALA A 323 -3.75 11.39 23.77
C ALA A 323 -3.60 12.75 23.06
N LEU A 324 -4.53 13.14 22.18
CA LEU A 324 -4.51 14.44 21.50
C LEU A 324 -5.39 15.47 22.21
N SER A 325 -5.16 16.76 21.93
CA SER A 325 -6.00 17.85 22.46
C SER A 325 -7.48 17.71 22.09
N ASP A 326 -8.36 18.37 22.86
CA ASP A 326 -9.81 18.39 22.60
C ASP A 326 -10.18 18.82 21.18
N THR A 327 -9.44 19.78 20.62
CA THR A 327 -9.60 20.22 19.23
C THR A 327 -9.37 19.07 18.26
N CYS A 328 -8.30 18.30 18.44
CA CYS A 328 -7.97 17.16 17.59
C CYS A 328 -8.97 16.02 17.75
N ARG A 329 -9.39 15.69 18.98
CA ARG A 329 -10.37 14.62 19.26
C ARG A 329 -11.71 14.83 18.55
N ARG A 330 -12.08 16.08 18.28
CA ARG A 330 -13.33 16.46 17.57
C ARG A 330 -13.12 16.74 16.08
N CYS A 331 -11.89 16.66 15.58
CA CYS A 331 -11.56 17.06 14.22
C CYS A 331 -11.82 15.92 13.20
N PRO A 332 -12.57 16.18 12.11
CA PRO A 332 -12.91 15.13 11.15
C PRO A 332 -11.70 14.57 10.39
N VAL A 333 -10.63 15.37 10.20
CA VAL A 333 -9.42 14.95 9.48
C VAL A 333 -8.34 14.35 10.37
N VAL A 334 -8.58 14.20 11.68
CA VAL A 334 -7.55 13.78 12.65
C VAL A 334 -6.96 12.41 12.33
N ARG A 335 -7.72 11.53 11.69
CA ARG A 335 -7.24 10.20 11.27
C ARG A 335 -6.15 10.28 10.20
N SER A 336 -6.17 11.32 9.38
CA SER A 336 -5.16 11.57 8.34
C SER A 336 -4.04 12.47 8.84
N CYS A 337 -4.34 13.54 9.57
CA CYS A 337 -3.30 14.46 10.04
C CYS A 337 -2.61 14.02 11.34
N GLY A 338 -3.23 13.19 12.17
CA GLY A 338 -2.64 12.70 13.43
C GLY A 338 -2.46 13.74 14.53
N GLY A 339 -2.96 14.96 14.34
CA GLY A 339 -2.58 16.13 15.14
C GLY A 339 -1.16 16.64 14.86
N GLY A 340 -0.54 16.25 13.74
CA GLY A 340 0.82 16.59 13.35
C GLY A 340 1.90 15.94 14.23
N LEU A 341 3.17 16.21 13.94
CA LEU A 341 4.28 15.75 14.79
C LEU A 341 4.10 16.20 16.22
N TYR A 342 4.40 15.32 17.17
CA TYR A 342 4.20 15.59 18.60
C TYR A 342 4.98 16.83 19.06
N GLY A 343 6.18 17.08 18.54
CA GLY A 343 6.99 18.26 18.87
C GLY A 343 6.36 19.57 18.42
N HIS A 344 5.59 19.56 17.32
CA HIS A 344 4.90 20.74 16.80
C HIS A 344 3.74 21.22 17.68
N ARG A 345 3.39 20.44 18.72
CA ARG A 345 2.32 20.76 19.67
C ARG A 345 2.83 21.47 20.92
N TYR A 346 4.14 21.61 21.07
CA TYR A 346 4.71 22.15 22.29
C TYR A 346 4.41 23.65 22.46
N SER A 347 4.00 24.03 23.68
CA SER A 347 4.07 25.38 24.22
C SER A 347 4.54 25.32 25.67
N SER A 348 5.18 26.39 26.13
CA SER A 348 5.53 26.60 27.54
C SER A 348 4.30 26.64 28.46
N ALA A 349 3.14 27.06 27.95
CA ALA A 349 1.91 27.19 28.72
C ALA A 349 1.19 25.84 28.96
N ASN A 350 1.08 25.01 27.92
CA ASN A 350 0.24 23.79 27.95
C ASN A 350 1.02 22.50 27.66
N GLY A 351 2.36 22.56 27.57
CA GLY A 351 3.17 21.42 27.17
C GLY A 351 2.79 20.95 25.77
N PHE A 352 2.57 19.64 25.61
CA PHE A 352 2.21 19.03 24.32
C PHE A 352 0.69 18.89 24.08
N ASP A 353 -0.15 19.35 25.02
CA ASP A 353 -1.62 19.30 24.91
C ASP A 353 -2.16 20.48 24.09
N ASN A 354 -1.64 20.65 22.88
CA ASN A 354 -2.12 21.61 21.90
C ASN A 354 -2.35 20.89 20.57
N PRO A 355 -3.20 21.43 19.67
CA PRO A 355 -3.08 21.06 18.26
C PRO A 355 -1.67 21.41 17.75
N SER A 356 -1.23 20.79 16.65
CA SER A 356 0.03 21.20 16.00
C SER A 356 -0.01 22.69 15.65
N VAL A 357 1.15 23.36 15.72
CA VAL A 357 1.31 24.74 15.22
C VAL A 357 0.98 24.87 13.72
N PHE A 358 0.98 23.75 12.98
CA PHE A 358 0.53 23.64 11.59
C PHE A 358 -0.92 23.15 11.45
N CYS A 359 -1.76 23.25 12.49
CA CYS A 359 -3.09 22.62 12.47
C CYS A 359 -3.97 23.08 11.30
N ALA A 360 -3.99 24.38 11.01
CA ALA A 360 -4.73 24.92 9.88
C ALA A 360 -4.19 24.39 8.54
N ASP A 361 -2.87 24.39 8.37
CA ASP A 361 -2.21 23.87 7.18
C ASP A 361 -2.48 22.39 6.96
N LEU A 362 -2.28 21.56 8.00
CA LEU A 362 -2.50 20.12 7.91
C LEU A 362 -3.95 19.79 7.55
N ARG A 363 -4.91 20.55 8.08
CA ARG A 363 -6.32 20.39 7.72
C ARG A 363 -6.55 20.75 6.25
N SER A 364 -6.09 21.92 5.82
CA SER A 364 -6.25 22.40 4.44
C SER A 364 -5.57 21.48 3.43
N LEU A 365 -4.39 20.94 3.75
CA LEU A 365 -3.70 19.96 2.92
C LEU A 365 -4.50 18.68 2.75
N VAL A 366 -5.02 18.09 3.85
CA VAL A 366 -5.81 16.86 3.80
C VAL A 366 -7.12 17.08 3.04
N GLU A 367 -7.86 18.13 3.38
CA GLU A 367 -9.12 18.48 2.72
C GLU A 367 -8.90 18.81 1.23
N GLY A 368 -7.85 19.57 0.92
CA GLY A 368 -7.51 19.99 -0.44
C GLY A 368 -7.01 18.86 -1.33
N ILE A 369 -6.27 17.88 -0.79
CA ILE A 369 -5.94 16.63 -1.51
C ILE A 369 -7.22 15.80 -1.70
N ALA A 370 -8.03 15.64 -0.65
CA ALA A 370 -9.30 14.91 -0.75
C ALA A 370 -10.19 15.49 -1.85
N ASP A 371 -10.31 16.81 -1.96
CA ASP A 371 -11.10 17.48 -3.00
C ASP A 371 -10.57 17.22 -4.43
N ARG A 372 -9.26 17.05 -4.58
CA ARG A 372 -8.61 16.77 -5.88
C ARG A 372 -8.74 15.32 -6.29
N VAL A 373 -8.74 14.40 -5.32
CA VAL A 373 -8.75 12.94 -5.61
C VAL A 373 -10.12 12.30 -5.48
N THR A 374 -11.10 12.98 -4.87
CA THR A 374 -12.49 12.55 -4.93
C THR A 374 -12.96 12.80 -6.36
N ASP A 375 -13.01 11.74 -7.15
CA ASP A 375 -13.41 11.86 -8.54
C ASP A 375 -14.88 12.34 -8.58
N ARG A 376 -15.07 13.58 -9.05
CA ARG A 376 -16.41 14.17 -9.24
C ARG A 376 -17.13 13.54 -10.46
N SER A 377 -16.50 12.62 -11.18
CA SER A 377 -17.16 11.87 -12.24
C SER A 377 -18.13 10.84 -11.64
N PHE A 378 -19.41 10.97 -12.00
CA PHE A 378 -20.42 9.99 -11.65
C PHE A 378 -20.06 8.62 -12.25
N SER A 379 -19.92 7.58 -11.43
CA SER A 379 -19.61 6.23 -11.90
C SER A 379 -20.89 5.48 -12.27
N PRO A 380 -21.10 5.09 -13.54
CA PRO A 380 -22.27 4.30 -13.94
C PRO A 380 -22.35 2.93 -13.26
N ALA A 381 -21.25 2.44 -12.66
CA ALA A 381 -21.19 1.17 -11.95
C ALA A 381 -22.24 1.04 -10.84
N VAL A 382 -22.61 2.15 -10.19
CA VAL A 382 -23.62 2.16 -9.12
C VAL A 382 -25.02 1.80 -9.61
N LEU A 383 -25.27 1.89 -10.92
CA LEU A 383 -26.59 1.71 -11.50
C LEU A 383 -26.98 0.23 -11.72
N GLY A 384 -26.08 -0.73 -11.50
CA GLY A 384 -26.41 -2.16 -11.50
C GLY A 384 -25.20 -3.08 -11.69
N SER A 385 -25.39 -4.37 -11.40
CA SER A 385 -24.34 -5.41 -11.39
C SER A 385 -23.62 -5.59 -12.73
N ALA A 386 -24.32 -5.43 -13.86
CA ALA A 386 -23.69 -5.52 -15.18
C ALA A 386 -22.70 -4.38 -15.45
N ARG A 387 -23.06 -3.14 -15.07
CA ARG A 387 -22.16 -1.98 -15.19
C ARG A 387 -21.01 -2.06 -14.19
N LEU A 388 -21.29 -2.58 -12.99
CA LEU A 388 -20.25 -2.85 -12.00
C LEU A 388 -19.25 -3.90 -12.48
N ALA A 389 -19.73 -5.00 -13.07
CA ALA A 389 -18.85 -6.01 -13.67
C ALA A 389 -17.98 -5.41 -14.79
N TRP A 390 -18.53 -4.53 -15.61
CA TRP A 390 -17.75 -3.82 -16.63
C TRP A 390 -16.69 -2.88 -16.02
N ALA A 391 -17.05 -2.09 -15.00
CA ALA A 391 -16.09 -1.22 -14.31
C ALA A 391 -14.96 -2.04 -13.62
N GLN A 392 -15.29 -3.23 -13.12
CA GLN A 392 -14.31 -4.16 -12.56
C GLN A 392 -13.37 -4.71 -13.65
N LEU A 393 -13.89 -5.07 -14.82
CA LEU A 393 -13.08 -5.47 -15.97
C LEU A 393 -12.14 -4.35 -16.45
N GLU A 394 -12.61 -3.10 -16.50
CA GLU A 394 -11.76 -1.94 -16.81
C GLU A 394 -10.63 -1.80 -15.80
N LEU A 395 -10.92 -1.97 -14.51
CA LEU A 395 -9.90 -1.99 -13.46
C LEU A 395 -8.89 -3.14 -13.67
N ASP A 396 -9.34 -4.34 -14.04
CA ASP A 396 -8.45 -5.46 -14.38
C ASP A 396 -7.54 -5.14 -15.59
N ARG A 397 -8.06 -4.48 -16.62
CA ARG A 397 -7.28 -4.03 -17.78
C ARG A 397 -6.21 -3.02 -17.39
N VAL A 398 -6.54 -2.05 -16.52
CA VAL A 398 -5.58 -1.08 -15.97
C VAL A 398 -4.50 -1.78 -15.16
N LEU A 399 -4.88 -2.74 -14.31
CA LEU A 399 -3.94 -3.51 -13.50
C LEU A 399 -3.05 -4.40 -14.36
N LEU A 400 -3.57 -5.01 -15.43
CA LEU A 400 -2.80 -5.78 -16.41
C LEU A 400 -1.76 -4.91 -17.11
N ARG A 401 -2.14 -3.70 -17.54
CA ARG A 401 -1.20 -2.72 -18.10
C ARG A 401 -0.10 -2.33 -17.12
N ARG A 402 -0.39 -2.27 -15.81
CA ARG A 402 0.64 -2.00 -14.80
C ARG A 402 1.52 -3.21 -14.50
N ALA A 403 0.93 -4.41 -14.48
CA ALA A 403 1.67 -5.66 -14.34
C ALA A 403 2.61 -5.90 -15.52
N GLN A 404 2.23 -5.46 -16.74
CA GLN A 404 3.09 -5.45 -17.93
C GLN A 404 4.45 -4.82 -17.67
N GLU A 405 4.51 -3.70 -16.96
CA GLU A 405 5.76 -2.98 -16.69
C GLU A 405 6.76 -3.85 -15.90
N HIS A 406 6.24 -4.74 -15.06
CA HIS A 406 7.05 -5.69 -14.28
C HIS A 406 7.41 -6.93 -15.10
N LEU A 407 6.45 -7.44 -15.89
CA LEU A 407 6.64 -8.62 -16.74
C LEU A 407 7.51 -8.35 -17.98
N ALA A 408 7.71 -7.09 -18.38
CA ALA A 408 8.44 -6.73 -19.60
C ALA A 408 9.91 -7.20 -19.61
N ALA A 409 10.50 -7.48 -18.44
CA ALA A 409 11.84 -8.03 -18.33
C ALA A 409 11.91 -9.55 -18.59
N GLU A 410 10.76 -10.23 -18.62
CA GLU A 410 10.66 -11.69 -18.74
C GLU A 410 10.77 -12.11 -20.22
N PRO A 411 11.68 -13.05 -20.57
CA PRO A 411 12.03 -13.35 -21.96
C PRO A 411 10.84 -13.76 -22.84
N ASP A 412 9.89 -14.50 -22.27
CA ASP A 412 8.78 -15.14 -22.99
C ASP A 412 7.53 -14.27 -23.10
N TRP A 413 7.47 -13.22 -22.29
CA TRP A 413 6.26 -12.44 -22.10
C TRP A 413 5.91 -11.58 -23.31
N ALA A 414 6.90 -11.16 -24.09
CA ALA A 414 6.70 -10.29 -25.25
C ALA A 414 5.75 -10.89 -26.31
N ASP A 415 5.77 -12.21 -26.51
CA ASP A 415 4.87 -12.91 -27.43
C ASP A 415 3.43 -12.92 -26.90
N ALA A 416 3.25 -13.22 -25.60
CA ALA A 416 1.93 -13.20 -24.97
C ALA A 416 1.32 -11.80 -24.96
N TRP A 417 2.12 -10.76 -24.68
CA TRP A 417 1.63 -9.38 -24.73
C TRP A 417 1.19 -8.98 -26.13
N ARG A 418 1.97 -9.32 -27.17
CA ARG A 418 1.57 -9.09 -28.57
C ARG A 418 0.27 -9.82 -28.93
N LEU A 419 0.09 -11.05 -28.46
CA LEU A 419 -1.14 -11.81 -28.66
C LEU A 419 -2.33 -11.13 -28.00
N LEU A 420 -2.21 -10.72 -26.73
CA LEU A 420 -3.27 -10.02 -26.01
C LEU A 420 -3.68 -8.71 -26.72
N LEU A 421 -2.70 -7.93 -27.18
CA LEU A 421 -2.97 -6.71 -27.96
C LEU A 421 -3.68 -7.01 -29.29
N ALA A 422 -3.30 -8.10 -29.97
CA ALA A 422 -3.95 -8.51 -31.21
C ALA A 422 -5.41 -8.97 -30.98
N LEU A 423 -5.67 -9.71 -29.90
CA LEU A 423 -7.01 -10.13 -29.51
C LEU A 423 -7.89 -8.93 -29.13
N ASP A 424 -7.32 -7.94 -28.43
CA ASP A 424 -8.03 -6.72 -28.04
C ASP A 424 -8.37 -5.83 -29.25
N ALA A 425 -7.50 -5.80 -30.26
CA ALA A 425 -7.71 -5.00 -31.47
C ALA A 425 -8.74 -5.61 -32.44
N ASP A 426 -9.03 -6.91 -32.35
CA ASP A 426 -10.03 -7.59 -33.18
C ASP A 426 -11.43 -7.52 -32.53
N PRO A 427 -12.43 -6.85 -33.13
CA PRO A 427 -13.78 -6.74 -32.58
C PRO A 427 -14.49 -8.08 -32.32
N ALA A 428 -14.12 -9.14 -33.03
CA ALA A 428 -14.69 -10.48 -32.81
C ALA A 428 -14.02 -11.22 -31.63
N ALA A 429 -12.74 -10.95 -31.38
CA ALA A 429 -11.95 -11.59 -30.33
C ALA A 429 -12.00 -10.82 -29.00
N ALA A 430 -12.12 -9.49 -29.02
CA ALA A 430 -12.09 -8.65 -27.82
C ALA A 430 -13.14 -9.04 -26.75
N PRO A 431 -14.42 -9.35 -27.10
CA PRO A 431 -15.37 -9.83 -26.10
C PRO A 431 -14.96 -11.17 -25.47
N ARG A 432 -14.23 -12.02 -26.21
CA ARG A 432 -13.75 -13.32 -25.72
C ARG A 432 -12.54 -13.16 -24.79
N LEU A 433 -11.69 -12.17 -25.07
CA LEU A 433 -10.63 -11.74 -24.16
C LEU A 433 -11.24 -11.20 -22.85
N ASP A 434 -12.26 -10.36 -22.95
CA ASP A 434 -12.97 -9.80 -21.78
C ASP A 434 -13.55 -10.89 -20.88
N GLU A 435 -14.13 -11.95 -21.45
CA GLU A 435 -14.63 -13.10 -20.69
C GLU A 435 -13.52 -13.79 -19.86
N VAL A 436 -12.28 -13.83 -20.35
CA VAL A 436 -11.14 -14.40 -19.60
C VAL A 436 -10.60 -13.40 -18.59
N LEU A 437 -10.47 -12.12 -18.94
CA LEU A 437 -9.98 -11.08 -18.05
C LEU A 437 -10.93 -10.82 -16.88
N ALA A 438 -12.24 -10.97 -17.10
CA ALA A 438 -13.26 -10.85 -16.06
C ALA A 438 -13.29 -12.05 -15.08
N HIS A 439 -12.46 -13.08 -15.30
CA HIS A 439 -12.37 -14.19 -14.36
C HIS A 439 -11.80 -13.69 -13.01
N PRO A 440 -12.49 -13.88 -11.87
CA PRO A 440 -12.13 -13.23 -10.60
C PRO A 440 -10.68 -13.45 -10.15
N TYR A 441 -10.12 -14.65 -10.40
CA TYR A 441 -8.74 -14.98 -10.03
C TYR A 441 -7.67 -14.32 -10.91
N VAL A 442 -8.05 -13.63 -11.98
CA VAL A 442 -7.15 -12.76 -12.73
C VAL A 442 -6.79 -11.55 -11.88
N ARG A 443 -7.76 -10.91 -11.22
CA ARG A 443 -7.52 -9.81 -10.27
C ARG A 443 -6.54 -10.22 -9.18
N THR A 444 -6.72 -11.41 -8.58
CA THR A 444 -5.83 -11.95 -7.56
C THR A 444 -4.39 -12.07 -8.08
N GLY A 445 -4.20 -12.65 -9.26
CA GLY A 445 -2.87 -12.79 -9.89
C GLY A 445 -2.23 -11.44 -10.21
N LEU A 446 -3.01 -10.49 -10.73
CA LEU A 446 -2.57 -9.12 -11.03
C LEU A 446 -2.06 -8.40 -9.78
N GLN A 447 -2.84 -8.42 -8.70
CA GLN A 447 -2.46 -7.72 -7.47
C GLN A 447 -1.26 -8.36 -6.76
N ARG A 448 -1.14 -9.69 -6.79
CA ARG A 448 0.05 -10.39 -6.27
C ARG A 448 1.30 -10.01 -7.06
N SER A 449 1.20 -9.93 -8.39
CA SER A 449 2.32 -9.57 -9.27
C SER A 449 2.78 -8.12 -9.15
N LEU A 450 1.92 -7.21 -8.67
CA LEU A 450 2.29 -5.83 -8.38
C LEU A 450 3.04 -5.66 -7.04
N ARG A 451 3.00 -6.65 -6.15
CA ARG A 451 3.57 -6.59 -4.79
C ARG A 451 4.73 -7.54 -4.57
N GLY A 452 5.00 -8.45 -5.51
CA GLY A 452 6.02 -9.49 -5.42
C GLY A 452 6.62 -9.81 -6.79
N PRO A 453 7.39 -10.91 -6.89
CA PRO A 453 7.89 -11.39 -8.18
C PRO A 453 6.74 -11.62 -9.17
N ALA A 454 6.96 -11.29 -10.44
CA ALA A 454 5.96 -11.46 -11.47
C ALA A 454 5.70 -12.94 -11.76
N ASP A 455 4.43 -13.36 -11.81
CA ASP A 455 4.06 -14.74 -12.18
C ASP A 455 3.85 -14.86 -13.70
N THR A 456 4.96 -14.92 -14.45
CA THR A 456 4.95 -15.03 -15.91
C THR A 456 4.09 -16.21 -16.37
N ALA A 457 4.22 -17.37 -15.73
CA ALA A 457 3.49 -18.59 -16.10
C ALA A 457 1.96 -18.41 -16.04
N ARG A 458 1.44 -17.69 -15.03
CA ARG A 458 0.02 -17.35 -14.94
C ARG A 458 -0.45 -16.53 -16.13
N PHE A 459 0.27 -15.47 -16.50
CA PHE A 459 -0.16 -14.59 -17.59
C PHE A 459 0.04 -15.21 -18.98
N MET A 460 1.03 -16.09 -19.14
CA MET A 460 1.15 -16.94 -20.33
C MET A 460 -0.08 -17.84 -20.48
N SER A 461 -0.50 -18.49 -19.39
CA SER A 461 -1.70 -19.35 -19.37
C SER A 461 -2.98 -18.55 -19.64
N LEU A 462 -3.07 -17.31 -19.14
CA LEU A 462 -4.18 -16.39 -19.44
C LEU A 462 -4.24 -16.03 -20.93
N ALA A 463 -3.11 -15.70 -21.57
CA ALA A 463 -3.05 -15.39 -23.00
C ALA A 463 -3.45 -16.60 -23.87
N VAL A 464 -3.02 -17.81 -23.49
CA VAL A 464 -3.46 -19.06 -24.13
C VAL A 464 -4.98 -19.25 -23.98
N ALA A 465 -5.53 -19.07 -22.79
CA ALA A 465 -6.97 -19.22 -22.53
C ALA A 465 -7.81 -18.23 -23.35
N ALA A 466 -7.34 -16.98 -23.49
CA ALA A 466 -7.98 -15.95 -24.30
C ALA A 466 -7.95 -16.30 -25.80
N ALA A 467 -6.80 -16.73 -26.32
CA ALA A 467 -6.69 -17.16 -27.72
C ALA A 467 -7.58 -18.36 -28.03
N LEU A 468 -7.66 -19.33 -27.11
CA LEU A 468 -8.51 -20.50 -27.23
C LEU A 468 -10.00 -20.13 -27.26
N ARG A 469 -10.42 -19.17 -26.42
CA ARG A 469 -11.80 -18.66 -26.37
C ARG A 469 -12.16 -17.80 -27.59
N ALA A 470 -11.17 -17.11 -28.17
CA ALA A 470 -11.32 -16.37 -29.42
C ALA A 470 -11.24 -17.25 -30.69
N GLY A 471 -10.79 -18.51 -30.56
CA GLY A 471 -10.52 -19.38 -31.70
C GLY A 471 -9.33 -18.93 -32.56
N VAL A 472 -8.42 -18.13 -32.00
CA VAL A 472 -7.26 -17.56 -32.70
C VAL A 472 -6.05 -18.47 -32.51
N ALA A 473 -5.42 -18.87 -33.62
CA ALA A 473 -4.23 -19.69 -33.56
C ALA A 473 -3.06 -18.93 -32.95
N ALA A 474 -2.38 -19.53 -31.98
CA ALA A 474 -1.23 -18.96 -31.31
C ALA A 474 -0.30 -20.06 -30.79
N THR A 475 0.99 -19.75 -30.66
CA THR A 475 1.96 -20.63 -30.00
C THR A 475 2.71 -19.80 -28.97
N LEU A 476 2.68 -20.24 -27.72
CA LEU A 476 3.38 -19.60 -26.61
C LEU A 476 4.22 -20.63 -25.86
N SER A 477 5.41 -20.22 -25.41
CA SER A 477 6.35 -21.09 -24.70
C SER A 477 6.89 -20.38 -23.46
N TRP A 478 6.97 -21.09 -22.34
CA TRP A 478 7.47 -20.54 -21.09
C TRP A 478 7.95 -21.65 -20.15
N ASP A 479 8.61 -21.27 -19.06
CA ASP A 479 8.98 -22.19 -17.99
C ASP A 479 7.86 -22.32 -16.96
N GLN A 480 7.23 -23.49 -16.90
CA GLN A 480 6.15 -23.79 -15.96
C GLN A 480 6.73 -24.28 -14.62
N PRO A 481 6.50 -23.57 -13.49
CA PRO A 481 7.14 -23.89 -12.21
C PRO A 481 6.58 -25.15 -11.52
N GLY A 482 5.39 -25.62 -11.92
CA GLY A 482 4.74 -26.79 -11.33
C GLY A 482 4.20 -27.76 -12.38
N THR A 483 3.65 -28.88 -11.95
CA THR A 483 3.08 -29.90 -12.85
C THR A 483 1.65 -29.58 -13.31
N ARG A 484 1.06 -28.48 -12.84
CA ARG A 484 -0.29 -28.06 -13.19
C ARG A 484 -0.23 -26.80 -14.05
N LEU A 485 -0.77 -26.89 -15.25
CA LEU A 485 -0.98 -25.77 -16.16
C LEU A 485 -2.48 -25.49 -16.19
N HIS A 486 -2.90 -24.44 -15.50
CA HIS A 486 -4.32 -24.07 -15.40
C HIS A 486 -4.64 -22.95 -16.40
N LEU A 487 -5.60 -23.20 -17.29
CA LEU A 487 -6.13 -22.24 -18.24
C LEU A 487 -7.45 -21.67 -17.68
N PRO A 488 -7.49 -20.39 -17.26
CA PRO A 488 -8.70 -19.78 -16.70
C PRO A 488 -9.91 -19.97 -17.62
N THR A 489 -11.09 -20.21 -17.04
CA THR A 489 -12.36 -20.52 -17.74
C THR A 489 -12.42 -21.84 -18.52
N TRP A 490 -11.31 -22.59 -18.61
CA TRP A 490 -11.22 -23.80 -19.43
C TRP A 490 -10.96 -25.07 -18.64
N GLY A 491 -9.88 -25.12 -17.85
CA GLY A 491 -9.45 -26.39 -17.25
C GLY A 491 -7.99 -26.43 -16.83
N THR A 492 -7.59 -27.57 -16.29
CA THR A 492 -6.22 -27.82 -15.85
C THR A 492 -5.61 -28.98 -16.63
N TYR A 493 -4.43 -28.75 -17.21
CA TYR A 493 -3.59 -29.78 -17.81
C TYR A 493 -2.49 -30.22 -16.83
N ARG A 494 -2.29 -31.53 -16.71
CA ARG A 494 -1.25 -32.15 -15.86
C ARG A 494 -0.02 -32.54 -16.70
N LEU A 495 1.10 -31.90 -16.40
CA LEU A 495 2.43 -32.18 -16.93
C LEU A 495 3.08 -33.33 -16.15
N ASP A 496 4.06 -34.00 -16.77
CA ASP A 496 4.84 -35.05 -16.11
C ASP A 496 5.83 -34.46 -15.09
N ALA A 497 6.42 -33.31 -15.42
CA ALA A 497 7.35 -32.58 -14.56
C ALA A 497 7.24 -31.06 -14.80
N PRO A 498 7.65 -30.22 -13.83
CA PRO A 498 7.88 -28.80 -14.08
C PRO A 498 8.96 -28.59 -15.15
N GLY A 499 8.91 -27.46 -15.86
CA GLY A 499 9.92 -27.08 -16.86
C GLY A 499 9.33 -26.38 -18.07
N ARG A 500 10.13 -26.33 -19.14
CA ARG A 500 9.78 -25.65 -20.39
C ARG A 500 8.60 -26.33 -21.08
N VAL A 501 7.56 -25.55 -21.34
CA VAL A 501 6.36 -25.96 -22.08
C VAL A 501 6.16 -25.10 -23.32
N GLU A 502 5.53 -25.68 -24.34
CA GLU A 502 5.01 -24.96 -25.50
C GLU A 502 3.54 -25.36 -25.69
N VAL A 503 2.68 -24.36 -25.81
CA VAL A 503 1.24 -24.55 -26.03
C VAL A 503 0.85 -23.94 -27.36
N THR A 504 0.32 -24.77 -28.26
CA THR A 504 -0.22 -24.36 -29.56
C THR A 504 -1.74 -24.43 -29.53
N VAL A 505 -2.38 -23.28 -29.76
CA VAL A 505 -3.84 -23.11 -29.84
C VAL A 505 -4.31 -23.29 -31.28
N ALA A 506 -5.42 -24.01 -31.44
CA ALA A 506 -6.24 -24.10 -32.64
C ALA A 506 -7.71 -23.79 -32.27
N PRO A 507 -8.60 -23.52 -33.24
CA PRO A 507 -9.97 -23.09 -32.95
C PRO A 507 -10.79 -24.02 -32.04
N ASP A 508 -10.52 -25.32 -32.05
CA ASP A 508 -11.28 -26.37 -31.34
C ASP A 508 -10.41 -27.25 -30.42
N ALA A 509 -9.13 -26.91 -30.27
CA ALA A 509 -8.14 -27.77 -29.64
C ALA A 509 -6.91 -26.99 -29.22
N PHE A 510 -6.13 -27.55 -28.31
CA PHE A 510 -4.77 -27.10 -28.06
C PHE A 510 -3.82 -28.29 -27.96
N ARG A 511 -2.54 -28.04 -28.17
CA ARG A 511 -1.49 -29.05 -28.01
C ARG A 511 -0.48 -28.54 -26.99
N VAL A 512 -0.12 -29.39 -26.03
CA VAL A 512 0.95 -29.13 -25.06
C VAL A 512 2.15 -30.01 -25.39
N ARG A 513 3.33 -29.40 -25.46
CA ARG A 513 4.62 -30.07 -25.69
C ARG A 513 5.54 -29.81 -24.50
N GLU A 514 6.06 -30.90 -23.93
CA GLU A 514 6.93 -30.90 -22.74
C GLU A 514 8.39 -31.10 -23.19
N GLY A 515 9.33 -30.27 -22.74
CA GLY A 515 10.77 -30.56 -22.80
C GLY A 515 11.38 -30.79 -24.20
N GLY A 516 11.08 -29.96 -25.20
CA GLY A 516 11.77 -29.97 -26.51
C GLY A 516 11.58 -31.21 -27.39
N GLY A 517 10.91 -32.26 -26.90
CA GLY A 517 10.61 -33.48 -27.66
C GLY A 517 9.64 -33.27 -28.83
N THR A 518 9.51 -34.28 -29.69
CA THR A 518 8.67 -34.24 -30.91
C THR A 518 7.22 -34.68 -30.70
N GLY A 519 6.87 -35.23 -29.53
CA GLY A 519 5.51 -35.69 -29.18
C GLY A 519 4.80 -34.72 -28.24
N GLY A 520 3.70 -34.11 -28.70
CA GLY A 520 2.82 -33.27 -27.87
C GLY A 520 1.41 -33.86 -27.77
N SER A 521 0.79 -33.71 -26.61
CA SER A 521 -0.58 -34.18 -26.38
C SER A 521 -1.57 -33.16 -26.93
N ARG A 522 -2.39 -33.57 -27.90
CA ARG A 522 -3.48 -32.76 -28.45
C ARG A 522 -4.75 -33.01 -27.63
N ILE A 523 -5.35 -31.94 -27.13
CA ILE A 523 -6.62 -31.95 -26.42
C ILE A 523 -7.66 -31.31 -27.32
N ARG A 524 -8.74 -32.03 -27.62
CA ARG A 524 -9.93 -31.46 -28.27
C ARG A 524 -10.95 -31.04 -27.23
N LEU A 525 -11.68 -29.98 -27.52
CA LEU A 525 -12.66 -29.38 -26.61
C LEU A 525 -14.10 -29.85 -26.87
N ASP A 526 -14.33 -30.64 -27.92
CA ASP A 526 -15.62 -31.08 -28.46
C ASP A 526 -16.20 -32.34 -27.77
N GLY A 527 -15.82 -32.63 -26.53
CA GLY A 527 -16.42 -33.72 -25.73
C GLY A 527 -15.93 -35.14 -26.07
N ALA A 528 -14.88 -35.29 -26.88
CA ALA A 528 -14.11 -36.54 -26.99
C ALA A 528 -13.45 -36.89 -25.64
N PRO A 529 -13.17 -38.18 -25.32
CA PRO A 529 -12.88 -38.60 -23.96
C PRO A 529 -11.75 -37.78 -23.36
N VAL A 530 -12.02 -37.26 -22.15
CA VAL A 530 -11.11 -36.53 -21.28
C VAL A 530 -9.77 -37.25 -21.31
N SER A 531 -8.78 -36.68 -21.99
CA SER A 531 -7.40 -37.18 -21.89
C SER A 531 -7.07 -37.32 -20.42
N ALA A 532 -6.40 -38.39 -20.00
CA ALA A 532 -6.01 -38.58 -18.59
C ALA A 532 -5.17 -37.42 -18.01
N ARG A 533 -4.71 -36.49 -18.87
CA ARG A 533 -3.97 -35.27 -18.50
C ARG A 533 -4.80 -33.99 -18.49
N TRP A 534 -6.02 -33.96 -19.02
CA TRP A 534 -6.86 -32.76 -19.08
C TRP A 534 -8.04 -32.89 -18.13
N ARG A 535 -8.33 -31.86 -17.34
CA ARG A 535 -9.54 -31.76 -16.53
C ARG A 535 -10.25 -30.44 -16.83
N PRO A 536 -11.43 -30.43 -17.48
CA PRO A 536 -12.17 -29.20 -17.70
C PRO A 536 -12.66 -28.60 -16.39
N VAL A 537 -12.86 -27.28 -16.35
CA VAL A 537 -13.61 -26.61 -15.28
C VAL A 537 -15.09 -26.89 -15.49
N ASP A 538 -15.77 -27.33 -14.43
CA ASP A 538 -17.20 -27.64 -14.47
C ASP A 538 -18.03 -26.35 -14.49
N ARG A 539 -19.20 -26.40 -15.11
CA ARG A 539 -20.21 -25.34 -15.06
C ARG A 539 -21.48 -25.91 -14.45
N LEU A 540 -22.13 -25.15 -13.56
CA LEU A 540 -23.41 -25.57 -13.01
C LEU A 540 -24.46 -25.74 -14.13
N PRO A 541 -25.27 -26.81 -14.10
CA PRO A 541 -26.26 -27.11 -15.12
C PRO A 541 -27.54 -26.26 -14.96
N VAL A 542 -27.38 -24.94 -14.89
CA VAL A 542 -28.44 -23.94 -14.83
C VAL A 542 -28.19 -22.87 -15.89
N GLN A 543 -29.23 -22.18 -16.34
CA GLN A 543 -29.09 -21.12 -17.35
C GLN A 543 -28.12 -20.05 -16.83
N ASP A 544 -27.06 -19.78 -17.59
CA ASP A 544 -25.97 -18.86 -17.22
C ASP A 544 -25.29 -19.20 -15.89
N GLY A 545 -25.24 -20.50 -15.53
CA GLY A 545 -24.65 -20.97 -14.29
C GLY A 545 -23.17 -20.63 -14.13
N PRO A 546 -22.70 -20.37 -12.90
CA PRO A 546 -21.29 -20.11 -12.63
C PRO A 546 -20.41 -21.33 -12.92
N LEU A 547 -19.12 -21.05 -13.09
CA LEU A 547 -18.08 -22.06 -13.07
C LEU A 547 -17.91 -22.62 -11.66
N VAL A 548 -17.58 -23.90 -11.53
CA VAL A 548 -17.12 -24.50 -10.28
C VAL A 548 -15.63 -24.73 -10.43
N ASP A 549 -14.83 -23.86 -9.82
CA ASP A 549 -13.37 -23.91 -9.94
C ASP A 549 -12.72 -24.31 -8.61
N ASP A 550 -12.22 -25.54 -8.59
CA ASP A 550 -11.52 -26.17 -7.48
C ASP A 550 -10.03 -26.40 -7.76
N ALA A 551 -9.52 -25.85 -8.87
CA ALA A 551 -8.20 -26.17 -9.41
C ALA A 551 -7.34 -24.95 -9.71
N ASP A 552 -7.91 -23.74 -9.87
CA ASP A 552 -7.13 -22.51 -10.07
C ASP A 552 -6.11 -22.34 -8.91
N PRO A 553 -4.83 -22.00 -9.22
CA PRO A 553 -3.79 -21.81 -8.22
C PRO A 553 -4.04 -20.63 -7.26
N TYR A 554 -4.87 -19.67 -7.63
CA TYR A 554 -5.20 -18.46 -6.85
C TYR A 554 -6.52 -18.56 -6.09
N ARG A 555 -7.15 -19.74 -6.10
CA ARG A 555 -8.41 -19.98 -5.37
C ARG A 555 -8.25 -19.93 -3.85
N ASP A 556 -7.03 -19.87 -3.33
CA ASP A 556 -6.70 -19.74 -1.90
C ASP A 556 -6.90 -18.32 -1.34
N CYS A 557 -7.59 -17.44 -2.09
CA CYS A 557 -7.83 -16.05 -1.71
C CYS A 557 -8.97 -15.86 -0.68
N PHE A 558 -9.59 -16.92 -0.19
CA PHE A 558 -10.67 -16.85 0.80
C PHE A 558 -10.11 -16.88 2.23
N PRO A 559 -10.83 -16.32 3.22
CA PRO A 559 -10.42 -16.39 4.63
C PRO A 559 -10.50 -17.81 5.23
N PHE A 560 -10.98 -18.79 4.46
CA PHE A 560 -11.13 -20.18 4.89
C PHE A 560 -10.36 -21.11 3.95
N PRO A 561 -9.88 -22.28 4.44
CA PRO A 561 -9.19 -23.25 3.61
C PRO A 561 -10.07 -23.78 2.48
N VAL A 562 -9.47 -23.94 1.30
CA VAL A 562 -10.14 -24.51 0.12
C VAL A 562 -10.27 -26.02 0.24
N ALA A 563 -11.34 -26.57 -0.32
CA ALA A 563 -11.51 -28.02 -0.36
C ALA A 563 -10.48 -28.66 -1.31
N PRO A 564 -10.10 -29.93 -1.08
CA PRO A 564 -9.48 -30.74 -2.11
C PRO A 564 -10.34 -30.76 -3.38
N PRO A 565 -9.75 -30.98 -4.56
CA PRO A 565 -10.52 -31.04 -5.79
C PRO A 565 -11.60 -32.12 -5.70
N LEU A 566 -12.82 -31.77 -6.07
CA LEU A 566 -14.01 -32.60 -5.90
C LEU A 566 -14.08 -33.71 -6.95
N GLU A 567 -14.61 -34.86 -6.56
CA GLU A 567 -15.11 -35.85 -7.52
C GLU A 567 -16.48 -35.37 -8.05
N CYS A 568 -16.68 -35.46 -9.37
CA CYS A 568 -17.83 -34.85 -10.04
C CYS A 568 -19.19 -35.35 -9.49
N GLY A 569 -20.17 -34.45 -9.39
CA GLY A 569 -21.59 -34.79 -9.18
C GLY A 569 -22.25 -34.07 -8.01
N GLU A 570 -21.96 -34.49 -6.77
CA GLU A 570 -22.80 -34.14 -5.61
C GLU A 570 -22.85 -32.65 -5.29
N PHE A 571 -21.70 -31.95 -5.35
CA PHE A 571 -21.65 -30.51 -5.08
C PHE A 571 -22.39 -29.71 -6.17
N ALA A 572 -22.17 -30.07 -7.44
CA ALA A 572 -22.80 -29.40 -8.57
C ALA A 572 -24.33 -29.61 -8.57
N GLU A 573 -24.81 -30.81 -8.28
CA GLU A 573 -26.23 -31.12 -8.13
C GLU A 573 -26.87 -30.32 -6.98
N ARG A 574 -26.20 -30.25 -5.83
CA ARG A 574 -26.68 -29.47 -4.69
C ARG A 574 -26.76 -27.99 -4.99
N MET A 575 -25.75 -27.43 -5.65
CA MET A 575 -25.77 -26.04 -6.07
C MET A 575 -26.81 -25.79 -7.16
N ALA A 576 -27.02 -26.70 -8.11
CA ALA A 576 -28.10 -26.58 -9.08
C ALA A 576 -29.46 -26.49 -8.37
N ARG A 577 -29.69 -27.32 -7.34
CA ARG A 577 -30.90 -27.24 -6.51
C ARG A 577 -31.03 -25.91 -5.75
N ALA A 578 -29.91 -25.35 -5.27
CA ALA A 578 -29.90 -24.04 -4.62
C ALA A 578 -30.34 -22.92 -5.59
N TYR A 579 -29.86 -22.97 -6.84
CA TYR A 579 -30.25 -22.03 -7.88
C TYR A 579 -31.71 -22.19 -8.31
N GLU A 580 -32.26 -23.41 -8.29
CA GLU A 580 -33.70 -23.62 -8.48
C GLU A 580 -34.54 -22.96 -7.36
N LEU A 581 -34.09 -23.05 -6.10
CA LEU A 581 -34.75 -22.37 -4.98
C LEU A 581 -34.71 -20.85 -5.15
N LEU A 582 -33.54 -20.30 -5.50
CA LEU A 582 -33.37 -18.89 -5.79
C LEU A 582 -34.28 -18.40 -6.93
N GLY A 583 -34.51 -19.24 -7.95
CA GLY A 583 -35.41 -18.95 -9.07
C GLY A 583 -36.90 -18.99 -8.71
N LYS A 584 -37.29 -19.75 -7.67
CA LYS A 584 -38.67 -19.85 -7.20
C LYS A 584 -39.08 -18.67 -6.29
N ASP A 585 -38.13 -18.08 -5.57
CA ASP A 585 -38.35 -16.98 -4.61
C ASP A 585 -38.48 -15.58 -5.25
N ALA A 586 -39.40 -15.44 -6.23
CA ALA A 586 -39.95 -14.23 -6.84
C ALA A 586 -39.38 -13.76 -8.20
N PRO A 587 -40.25 -13.50 -9.20
CA PRO A 587 -39.93 -12.76 -10.44
C PRO A 587 -39.32 -11.37 -10.23
N ALA A 588 -39.52 -10.77 -9.04
CA ALA A 588 -38.98 -9.47 -8.67
C ALA A 588 -37.45 -9.48 -8.53
N ARG A 589 -36.85 -10.55 -8.00
CA ARG A 589 -35.39 -10.68 -7.84
C ARG A 589 -34.65 -10.78 -9.17
N GLN A 590 -35.24 -11.47 -10.16
CA GLN A 590 -34.64 -11.57 -11.49
C GLN A 590 -34.58 -10.22 -12.23
N ARG A 591 -35.45 -9.27 -11.86
CA ARG A 591 -35.51 -7.91 -12.40
C ARG A 591 -34.68 -6.90 -11.60
N ASP A 592 -34.16 -7.29 -10.43
CA ASP A 592 -33.33 -6.41 -9.60
C ASP A 592 -31.97 -6.18 -10.30
N PRO A 593 -31.67 -4.96 -10.76
CA PRO A 593 -30.39 -4.67 -11.40
C PRO A 593 -29.19 -4.82 -10.44
N ASP A 594 -29.42 -4.85 -9.13
CA ASP A 594 -28.39 -4.89 -8.09
C ASP A 594 -28.12 -6.31 -7.57
N VAL A 595 -28.80 -7.33 -8.11
CA VAL A 595 -28.61 -8.71 -7.68
C VAL A 595 -27.18 -9.16 -7.97
N PHE A 596 -26.49 -9.69 -6.96
CA PHE A 596 -25.17 -10.28 -7.12
C PHE A 596 -25.30 -11.64 -7.80
N ARG A 597 -24.53 -11.84 -8.86
CA ARG A 597 -24.48 -13.10 -9.61
C ARG A 597 -23.03 -13.56 -9.63
N PRO A 598 -22.63 -14.52 -8.78
CA PRO A 598 -21.28 -15.03 -8.82
C PRO A 598 -21.05 -15.69 -10.18
N THR A 599 -19.86 -15.50 -10.74
CA THR A 599 -19.41 -16.11 -12.00
C THR A 599 -18.58 -17.37 -11.74
N VAL A 600 -17.99 -17.48 -10.55
CA VAL A 600 -17.18 -18.61 -10.10
C VAL A 600 -17.56 -18.99 -8.68
N LEU A 601 -17.86 -20.27 -8.47
CA LEU A 601 -17.98 -20.90 -7.16
C LEU A 601 -16.71 -21.69 -6.87
N THR A 602 -16.12 -21.47 -5.70
CA THR A 602 -14.97 -22.25 -5.23
C THR A 602 -15.34 -23.08 -4.01
N PRO A 603 -15.21 -24.41 -4.09
CA PRO A 603 -15.44 -25.28 -2.95
C PRO A 603 -14.48 -24.98 -1.78
N LEU A 604 -15.05 -24.73 -0.61
CA LEU A 604 -14.34 -24.55 0.66
C LEU A 604 -14.54 -25.75 1.58
N GLN A 605 -13.68 -25.89 2.58
CA GLN A 605 -13.86 -26.93 3.60
C GLN A 605 -15.20 -26.79 4.34
N ALA A 606 -15.70 -27.93 4.84
CA ALA A 606 -16.96 -28.01 5.57
C ALA A 606 -17.02 -27.03 6.75
N GLY A 607 -18.19 -26.45 7.01
CA GLY A 607 -18.41 -25.48 8.09
C GLY A 607 -18.00 -24.04 7.78
N SER A 608 -17.45 -23.76 6.60
CA SER A 608 -17.03 -22.39 6.22
C SER A 608 -18.19 -21.49 5.75
N GLY A 609 -19.36 -22.05 5.48
CA GLY A 609 -20.51 -21.33 4.92
C GLY A 609 -20.23 -20.71 3.55
N LEU A 610 -20.75 -19.51 3.31
CA LEU A 610 -20.44 -18.68 2.14
C LEU A 610 -19.37 -17.64 2.51
N ALA A 611 -18.38 -17.45 1.63
CA ALA A 611 -17.32 -16.47 1.83
C ALA A 611 -17.00 -15.69 0.56
N LEU A 612 -16.67 -14.41 0.70
CA LEU A 612 -16.09 -13.61 -0.38
C LEU A 612 -14.58 -13.79 -0.41
N GLY A 613 -14.01 -13.81 -1.60
CA GLY A 613 -12.57 -13.80 -1.79
C GLY A 613 -11.98 -12.43 -1.47
N GLY A 614 -10.67 -12.39 -1.24
CA GLY A 614 -9.96 -11.13 -1.02
C GLY A 614 -10.03 -10.20 -2.24
N HIS A 615 -10.08 -10.76 -3.46
CA HIS A 615 -9.90 -10.01 -4.71
C HIS A 615 -10.75 -10.59 -5.85
N GLY A 616 -11.38 -9.73 -6.66
CA GLY A 616 -12.14 -10.08 -7.86
C GLY A 616 -13.66 -10.19 -7.64
N PHE A 617 -14.43 -9.34 -8.31
CA PHE A 617 -15.90 -9.38 -8.27
C PHE A 617 -16.42 -10.62 -9.00
N GLY A 618 -17.31 -11.39 -8.35
CA GLY A 618 -17.93 -12.59 -8.92
C GLY A 618 -17.38 -13.92 -8.39
N ALA A 619 -16.30 -13.92 -7.60
CA ALA A 619 -15.87 -15.10 -6.86
C ALA A 619 -16.70 -15.30 -5.59
N LEU A 620 -17.20 -16.52 -5.39
CA LEU A 620 -17.88 -16.92 -4.16
C LEU A 620 -17.33 -18.27 -3.66
N GLY A 621 -16.78 -18.27 -2.47
CA GLY A 621 -16.40 -19.46 -1.75
C GLY A 621 -17.63 -20.11 -1.14
N VAL A 622 -17.80 -21.41 -1.33
CA VAL A 622 -18.97 -22.17 -0.86
C VAL A 622 -18.48 -23.42 -0.15
N ALA A 623 -18.79 -23.57 1.13
CA ALA A 623 -18.45 -24.79 1.85
C ALA A 623 -19.13 -26.02 1.25
N VAL A 624 -18.38 -27.11 1.17
CA VAL A 624 -18.82 -28.37 0.54
C VAL A 624 -20.01 -29.04 1.23
N ASP A 625 -20.45 -28.55 2.39
CA ASP A 625 -21.56 -29.07 3.19
C ASP A 625 -22.77 -28.13 3.28
N VAL A 626 -22.70 -26.93 2.67
CA VAL A 626 -23.82 -25.96 2.65
C VAL A 626 -25.05 -26.59 1.99
N THR A 627 -26.22 -26.42 2.62
CA THR A 627 -27.49 -26.90 2.06
C THR A 627 -28.04 -25.93 1.02
N PRO A 628 -28.88 -26.41 0.06
CA PRO A 628 -29.53 -25.53 -0.91
C PRO A 628 -30.32 -24.37 -0.28
N GLU A 629 -31.00 -24.63 0.84
CA GLU A 629 -31.80 -23.64 1.57
C GLU A 629 -30.93 -22.60 2.26
N GLU A 630 -29.80 -23.02 2.83
CA GLU A 630 -28.81 -22.10 3.41
C GLU A 630 -28.20 -21.23 2.33
N PHE A 631 -27.76 -21.81 1.20
CA PHE A 631 -27.22 -21.04 0.08
C PHE A 631 -28.22 -19.99 -0.42
N ALA A 632 -29.48 -20.40 -0.66
CA ALA A 632 -30.52 -19.51 -1.16
C ALA A 632 -30.84 -18.35 -0.19
N ARG A 633 -30.71 -18.60 1.12
CA ARG A 633 -30.89 -17.60 2.18
C ARG A 633 -29.72 -16.65 2.32
N GLU A 634 -28.48 -17.15 2.25
CA GLU A 634 -27.28 -16.37 2.53
C GLU A 634 -26.75 -15.60 1.30
N LEU A 635 -26.97 -16.10 0.08
CA LEU A 635 -26.46 -15.47 -1.16
C LEU A 635 -26.86 -13.98 -1.30
N PRO A 636 -28.11 -13.57 -1.07
CA PRO A 636 -28.48 -12.15 -1.14
C PRO A 636 -27.72 -11.28 -0.14
N ARG A 637 -27.43 -11.81 1.05
CA ARG A 637 -26.73 -11.07 2.12
C ARG A 637 -25.28 -10.82 1.76
N ILE A 638 -24.58 -11.89 1.36
CA ILE A 638 -23.18 -11.80 0.97
C ILE A 638 -23.03 -11.02 -0.34
N GLY A 639 -24.03 -11.08 -1.22
CA GLY A 639 -24.08 -10.33 -2.47
C GLY A 639 -24.12 -8.81 -2.31
N ARG A 640 -24.86 -8.29 -1.31
CA ARG A 640 -24.87 -6.85 -0.99
C ARG A 640 -23.49 -6.36 -0.61
N ARG A 641 -22.83 -7.11 0.29
CA ARG A 641 -21.45 -6.84 0.69
C ARG A 641 -20.47 -6.90 -0.48
N ALA A 642 -20.62 -7.89 -1.36
CA ALA A 642 -19.80 -8.01 -2.57
C ALA A 642 -19.94 -6.79 -3.47
N ARG A 643 -21.17 -6.29 -3.65
CA ARG A 643 -21.45 -5.10 -4.45
C ARG A 643 -20.84 -3.83 -3.83
N LEU A 644 -21.03 -3.58 -2.53
CA LEU A 644 -20.43 -2.41 -1.88
C LEU A 644 -18.91 -2.45 -1.97
N THR A 645 -18.31 -3.63 -1.77
CA THR A 645 -16.87 -3.84 -1.87
C THR A 645 -16.38 -3.52 -3.28
N ALA A 646 -17.01 -4.09 -4.31
CA ALA A 646 -16.62 -3.86 -5.71
C ALA A 646 -16.87 -2.41 -6.17
N LEU A 647 -17.90 -1.73 -5.66
CA LEU A 647 -18.10 -0.30 -5.95
C LEU A 647 -16.98 0.55 -5.38
N ARG A 648 -16.49 0.25 -4.18
CA ARG A 648 -15.39 0.98 -3.54
C ARG A 648 -14.05 0.80 -4.25
N GLU A 649 -13.87 -0.29 -4.99
CA GLU A 649 -12.67 -0.49 -5.81
C GLU A 649 -12.69 0.34 -7.11
N THR A 650 -13.88 0.73 -7.59
CA THR A 650 -14.07 1.32 -8.93
C THR A 650 -14.67 2.72 -8.91
N ALA A 651 -15.09 3.22 -7.74
CA ALA A 651 -15.70 4.52 -7.60
C ALA A 651 -15.54 5.09 -6.18
N ASP A 652 -15.39 6.40 -6.10
CA ASP A 652 -15.53 7.12 -4.85
C ASP A 652 -17.01 7.27 -4.52
N LEU A 653 -17.43 6.77 -3.35
CA LEU A 653 -18.82 6.83 -2.87
C LEU A 653 -19.07 7.97 -1.88
N HIS A 654 -18.01 8.53 -1.34
CA HIS A 654 -18.05 9.59 -0.33
C HIS A 654 -16.72 10.33 -0.37
N ARG A 655 -16.70 11.53 0.19
CA ARG A 655 -15.44 12.23 0.41
C ARG A 655 -14.57 11.39 1.34
N PRO A 656 -13.33 11.04 0.98
CA PRO A 656 -12.44 10.29 1.85
C PRO A 656 -12.28 10.98 3.22
N GLY A 657 -12.37 10.22 4.31
CA GLY A 657 -12.39 10.75 5.69
C GLY A 657 -13.75 11.23 6.21
N SER A 658 -14.78 11.26 5.35
CA SER A 658 -16.16 11.56 5.75
C SER A 658 -16.75 10.51 6.69
N PRO A 659 -17.65 10.88 7.63
CA PRO A 659 -18.47 9.90 8.35
C PRO A 659 -19.38 9.05 7.44
N ALA A 660 -19.64 9.48 6.19
CA ALA A 660 -20.47 8.76 5.23
C ALA A 660 -19.96 7.35 4.93
N GLY A 661 -18.65 7.13 4.87
CA GLY A 661 -18.08 5.80 4.59
C GLY A 661 -18.51 4.75 5.61
N ALA A 662 -18.33 5.07 6.89
CA ALA A 662 -18.71 4.18 8.00
C ALA A 662 -20.23 4.01 8.15
N LEU A 663 -21.02 4.97 7.66
CA LEU A 663 -22.46 4.85 7.63
C LEU A 663 -22.94 3.99 6.45
N LEU A 664 -22.30 4.08 5.29
CA LEU A 664 -22.55 3.18 4.15
C LEU A 664 -22.26 1.73 4.52
N ASP A 665 -21.16 1.46 5.24
CA ASP A 665 -20.86 0.12 5.77
C ASP A 665 -21.97 -0.41 6.66
N ARG A 666 -22.40 0.38 7.65
CA ARG A 666 -23.45 -0.01 8.59
C ARG A 666 -24.81 -0.19 7.91
N ALA A 667 -25.12 0.64 6.93
CA ALA A 667 -26.35 0.54 6.16
C ALA A 667 -26.38 -0.76 5.34
N ASP A 668 -25.32 -1.07 4.60
CA ASP A 668 -25.20 -2.27 3.78
C ASP A 668 -25.19 -3.55 4.63
N ASP A 669 -24.41 -3.55 5.71
CA ASP A 669 -24.31 -4.67 6.66
C ASP A 669 -25.63 -4.92 7.40
N GLY A 670 -26.29 -3.86 7.87
CA GLY A 670 -27.61 -3.95 8.49
C GLY A 670 -28.67 -4.49 7.53
N LEU A 671 -28.67 -4.06 6.27
CA LEU A 671 -29.55 -4.60 5.23
C LEU A 671 -29.22 -6.07 4.96
N GLY A 672 -27.94 -6.43 4.86
CA GLY A 672 -27.48 -7.80 4.65
C GLY A 672 -27.94 -8.75 5.76
N ARG A 673 -27.82 -8.36 7.04
CA ARG A 673 -28.24 -9.19 8.18
C ARG A 673 -29.74 -9.20 8.47
N ALA A 674 -30.56 -8.50 7.68
CA ALA A 674 -31.95 -8.20 8.01
C ALA A 674 -32.12 -7.47 9.36
N ALA A 675 -31.09 -6.73 9.80
CA ALA A 675 -31.13 -5.86 10.97
C ALA A 675 -31.71 -4.49 10.57
N HIS A 676 -32.97 -4.47 10.14
CA HIS A 676 -33.61 -3.31 9.48
C HIS A 676 -33.59 -2.03 10.32
N ALA A 677 -33.66 -2.12 11.65
CA ALA A 677 -33.55 -0.97 12.53
C ALA A 677 -32.14 -0.34 12.54
N GLU A 678 -31.09 -1.15 12.41
CA GLU A 678 -29.71 -0.68 12.29
C GLU A 678 -29.49 0.02 10.94
N ALA A 679 -29.95 -0.62 9.85
CA ALA A 679 -29.92 -0.05 8.52
C ALA A 679 -30.67 1.29 8.45
N ALA A 680 -31.89 1.35 9.01
CA ALA A 680 -32.69 2.58 9.04
C ALA A 680 -31.97 3.73 9.75
N ARG A 681 -31.32 3.46 10.90
CA ARG A 681 -30.55 4.47 11.63
C ARG A 681 -29.37 4.98 10.81
N ALA A 682 -28.62 4.07 10.16
CA ALA A 682 -27.48 4.44 9.34
C ALA A 682 -27.90 5.25 8.11
N LEU A 683 -28.95 4.84 7.41
CA LEU A 683 -29.52 5.54 6.25
C LEU A 683 -30.09 6.91 6.63
N THR A 684 -30.77 7.02 7.77
CA THR A 684 -31.25 8.31 8.30
C THR A 684 -30.06 9.24 8.59
N ALA A 685 -29.03 8.73 9.26
CA ALA A 685 -27.84 9.52 9.54
C ALA A 685 -27.13 9.99 8.26
N LEU A 686 -27.12 9.19 7.18
CA LEU A 686 -26.59 9.61 5.88
C LEU A 686 -27.34 10.81 5.29
N THR A 687 -28.67 10.87 5.45
CA THR A 687 -29.48 12.01 4.95
C THR A 687 -29.29 13.30 5.73
N LEU A 688 -28.71 13.22 6.93
CA LEU A 688 -28.42 14.38 7.77
C LEU A 688 -27.01 14.95 7.54
N LEU A 689 -26.18 14.27 6.74
CA LEU A 689 -24.86 14.79 6.38
C LEU A 689 -24.96 15.93 5.37
N PRO A 690 -24.01 16.90 5.39
CA PRO A 690 -23.89 17.88 4.32
C PRO A 690 -23.76 17.22 2.95
N GLU A 691 -24.34 17.82 1.90
CA GLU A 691 -24.29 17.28 0.53
C GLU A 691 -22.86 17.04 0.03
N SER A 692 -21.88 17.78 0.56
CA SER A 692 -20.46 17.64 0.23
C SER A 692 -19.79 16.36 0.74
N GLU A 693 -20.45 15.59 1.61
CA GLU A 693 -19.90 14.37 2.21
C GLU A 693 -20.06 13.14 1.30
N LEU A 694 -21.05 13.14 0.41
CA LEU A 694 -21.30 12.09 -0.57
C LEU A 694 -20.89 12.55 -1.97
N THR A 695 -20.35 11.64 -2.77
CA THR A 695 -20.20 11.89 -4.22
C THR A 695 -21.57 11.74 -4.90
N ALA A 696 -21.68 12.17 -6.16
CA ALA A 696 -22.88 11.91 -6.96
C ALA A 696 -23.19 10.39 -7.05
N THR A 697 -22.14 9.57 -7.19
CA THR A 697 -22.23 8.10 -7.15
C THR A 697 -22.76 7.61 -5.79
N GLY A 698 -22.22 8.16 -4.70
CA GLY A 698 -22.65 7.89 -3.33
C GLY A 698 -24.12 8.18 -3.07
N ALA A 699 -24.59 9.36 -3.49
CA ALA A 699 -25.98 9.75 -3.34
C ALA A 699 -26.95 8.76 -4.03
N VAL A 700 -26.60 8.30 -5.24
CA VAL A 700 -27.38 7.27 -5.94
C VAL A 700 -27.36 5.94 -5.20
N LEU A 701 -26.21 5.52 -4.64
CA LEU A 701 -26.13 4.32 -3.82
C LEU A 701 -27.06 4.43 -2.60
N VAL A 702 -27.02 5.55 -1.87
CA VAL A 702 -27.88 5.79 -0.71
C VAL A 702 -29.35 5.73 -1.08
N ALA A 703 -29.76 6.36 -2.19
CA ALA A 703 -31.14 6.29 -2.68
C ALA A 703 -31.59 4.86 -2.99
N ARG A 704 -30.70 4.03 -3.56
CA ARG A 704 -30.98 2.62 -3.83
C ARG A 704 -31.10 1.80 -2.55
N LEU A 705 -30.22 2.01 -1.57
CA LEU A 705 -30.31 1.35 -0.27
C LEU A 705 -31.61 1.73 0.46
N TRP A 706 -32.06 2.99 0.37
CA TRP A 706 -33.36 3.42 0.88
C TRP A 706 -34.54 2.70 0.20
N SER A 707 -34.53 2.59 -1.14
CA SER A 707 -35.58 1.86 -1.87
C SER A 707 -35.62 0.37 -1.52
N GLN A 708 -34.46 -0.24 -1.26
CA GLN A 708 -34.39 -1.62 -0.77
C GLN A 708 -34.90 -1.76 0.66
N TRP A 709 -34.68 -0.75 1.50
CA TRP A 709 -35.21 -0.75 2.87
C TRP A 709 -36.74 -0.65 2.88
N THR A 710 -37.34 0.28 2.11
CA THR A 710 -38.80 0.46 2.07
C THR A 710 -39.53 -0.75 1.51
N SER A 711 -39.00 -1.39 0.46
CA SER A 711 -39.65 -2.56 -0.16
C SER A 711 -39.74 -3.77 0.76
N VAL A 712 -38.85 -3.89 1.74
CA VAL A 712 -38.90 -4.96 2.75
C VAL A 712 -39.88 -4.61 3.88
N CYS A 713 -40.04 -3.33 4.22
CA CYS A 713 -41.01 -2.89 5.23
C CYS A 713 -42.48 -2.95 4.75
N GLU A 714 -42.71 -2.93 3.44
CA GLU A 714 -44.05 -3.02 2.82
C GLU A 714 -44.46 -4.46 2.45
N ALA A 715 -43.57 -5.45 2.62
CA ALA A 715 -43.91 -6.86 2.43
C ALA A 715 -44.76 -7.35 3.62
N PRO A 716 -45.99 -7.82 3.40
CA PRO A 716 -46.92 -8.22 4.46
C PRO A 716 -46.48 -9.44 5.28
#